data_AF-A0A2T5CEC6-F1
#
_entry.id   AF-A0A2T5CEC6-F1
#
_cell.length_a   1.000
_cell.length_b   1.000
_cell.length_c   1.000
_cell.angle_alpha   90.00
_cell.angle_beta   90.00
_cell.angle_gamma   90.00
#
_symmetry.space_group_name_H-M   'P 1'
#
loop_
_entity.id
_entity.type
_entity.pdbx_description
1 polymer ?
#
loop_
_entity_poly.entity_id
_entity_poly.type
_entity_poly.pdbx_seq_one_letter_code
_entity_poly.pdbx_strand_id
1 'polypeptide(L)'
;MSLINLTIDGKPVAVKTGATVLEAARQAGVAVPTICDHKDLSPYGACRMCIVEIEGVRGFPTSCTTPTAEGMQVRTSSPELVTLRKRTLELMLSGHPNSCLVCPHREACESMRPRATKAGRSTRCGFCSNKEECDIRTMALEAGSRDLNLPTLYAAHNLERGDPFMDRDYNLCILCARCWRICEKIHGKPAISIINRGKDARVGTAFHKSHVHSGCTFCGSCIDICPTGTLTDRFARWYGKPDAKTPSACLLCPEGCSLIAQTHSGKLVTATMTAFQPKASLCALGRFGYAQIMNASTRLLRPAIRENGDAFTVDWDTALDTAASGLKRHAGRVGVLISAATSREEQHLYSRLAAGLNGRLAVIPTLPAGQEAALPEWLAEIQSGKITALVLGGDFLAPEQADGLDFLVIVDGLPVRIQYKANVVLPAALLAESAGTLRTAAGEIKPLARVSRAPGQARPEWEIARDLGQRLDIPELRFDAVQDVAAAIKDDTPPAPFPGNPRQDVFTLPATYRGHLLADVVPALTAFGLPTTLSPSRDDQPTEGYELLEIRELVPNMHLLRIHAPQVAAHAKPGQFVILMAKETSERTPFTLADWDADTGEITLIIEEVGRSSRELISLSQGARLAHVSGPLGQAFPIERKGTVVLGGGCYGIGAILPLARALKDVGNRVISVIEGSSAYLLYWENEVRAVSDELRIATKDGTRGTYGGVQEVFQEIREQENTRNTSIDMIVAVGCTFMMRMVSELTKPWAVPTFVALNPIMVDGTGMCGACRVSIHDETKFACIDGPFFDAHGVDWDELACRRGAYAREEVEALPQTVDLNALMFPETAKQGCACGR
;
A
#
# COMPACT_ATOMS: atom_id res chain seq x y z
N MET A 1 46.47 11.91 12.51
CA MET A 1 45.55 11.28 13.49
C MET A 1 46.23 10.03 14.00
N SER A 2 46.32 9.84 15.31
CA SER A 2 46.89 8.62 15.92
C SER A 2 46.01 7.41 15.60
N LEU A 3 46.66 6.26 15.38
CA LEU A 3 45.99 4.97 15.27
C LEU A 3 46.02 4.28 16.62
N ILE A 4 44.97 3.50 16.90
CA ILE A 4 44.84 2.62 18.05
C ILE A 4 44.90 1.18 17.54
N ASN A 5 45.76 0.35 18.12
CA ASN A 5 45.79 -1.08 17.82
C ASN A 5 44.99 -1.86 18.86
N LEU A 6 44.17 -2.79 18.38
CA LEU A 6 43.37 -3.69 19.19
C LEU A 6 43.24 -5.05 18.50
N THR A 7 42.77 -6.05 19.24
CA THR A 7 42.53 -7.41 18.73
C THR A 7 41.04 -7.75 18.84
N ILE A 8 40.42 -8.17 17.75
CA ILE A 8 39.01 -8.61 17.71
C ILE A 8 38.97 -10.06 17.20
N ASP A 9 38.49 -10.99 18.04
CA ASP A 9 38.47 -12.44 17.74
C ASP A 9 39.82 -12.97 17.24
N GLY A 10 40.91 -12.53 17.88
CA GLY A 10 42.29 -12.89 17.51
C GLY A 10 42.84 -12.15 16.28
N LYS A 11 42.04 -11.33 15.58
CA LYS A 11 42.50 -10.52 14.45
C LYS A 11 43.02 -9.16 14.92
N PRO A 12 44.27 -8.77 14.59
CA PRO A 12 44.77 -7.44 14.88
C PRO A 12 44.11 -6.40 13.95
N VAL A 13 43.74 -5.26 14.50
CA VAL A 13 43.04 -4.16 13.81
C VAL A 13 43.67 -2.85 14.24
N ALA A 14 43.88 -1.94 13.29
CA ALA A 14 44.30 -0.57 13.55
C ALA A 14 43.21 0.41 13.10
N VAL A 15 42.68 1.19 14.04
CA VAL A 15 41.61 2.17 13.78
C VAL A 15 42.03 3.57 14.20
N LYS A 16 41.34 4.59 13.68
CA LYS A 16 41.56 5.98 14.11
C LYS A 16 41.12 6.15 15.57
N THR A 17 41.87 6.94 16.34
CA THR A 17 41.45 7.37 17.67
C THR A 17 40.04 7.98 17.64
N GLY A 18 39.17 7.54 18.55
CA GLY A 18 37.77 7.95 18.63
C GLY A 18 36.78 6.99 17.94
N ALA A 19 37.26 5.98 17.21
CA ALA A 19 36.42 4.92 16.68
C ALA A 19 35.79 4.06 17.79
N THR A 20 34.63 3.50 17.50
CA THR A 20 33.92 2.55 18.35
C THR A 20 34.39 1.12 18.07
N VAL A 21 34.15 0.21 19.01
CA VAL A 21 34.44 -1.22 18.81
C VAL A 21 33.66 -1.79 17.61
N LEU A 22 32.44 -1.31 17.35
CA LEU A 22 31.66 -1.73 16.18
C LEU A 22 32.31 -1.31 14.86
N GLU A 23 32.82 -0.08 14.77
CA GLU A 23 33.54 0.41 13.59
C GLU A 23 34.83 -0.38 13.37
N ALA A 24 35.56 -0.68 14.45
CA ALA A 24 36.74 -1.54 14.39
C ALA A 24 36.41 -2.97 13.92
N ALA A 25 35.32 -3.56 14.42
CA ALA A 25 34.85 -4.88 13.97
C ALA A 25 34.49 -4.87 12.48
N ARG A 26 33.77 -3.85 12.00
CA ARG A 26 33.44 -3.67 10.58
C ARG A 26 34.71 -3.57 9.71
N GLN A 27 35.69 -2.78 10.14
CA GLN A 27 36.97 -2.66 9.42
C GLN A 27 37.76 -3.97 9.38
N ALA A 28 37.63 -4.80 10.42
CA ALA A 28 38.23 -6.13 10.52
C ALA A 28 37.48 -7.22 9.72
N GLY A 29 36.36 -6.88 9.09
CA GLY A 29 35.46 -7.86 8.46
C GLY A 29 34.82 -8.82 9.46
N VAL A 30 34.66 -8.39 10.73
CA VAL A 30 34.01 -9.17 11.79
C VAL A 30 32.57 -8.69 11.92
N ALA A 31 31.62 -9.62 11.75
CA ALA A 31 30.21 -9.32 11.82
C ALA A 31 29.73 -9.23 13.28
N VAL A 32 29.12 -8.09 13.63
CA VAL A 32 28.44 -7.89 14.92
C VAL A 32 26.99 -7.51 14.64
N PRO A 33 26.00 -8.25 15.17
CA PRO A 33 24.59 -8.00 14.86
C PRO A 33 24.12 -6.66 15.45
N THR A 34 23.39 -5.89 14.66
CA THR A 34 22.90 -4.56 15.03
C THR A 34 21.50 -4.33 14.46
N ILE A 35 20.63 -3.66 15.23
CA ILE A 35 19.29 -3.25 14.75
C ILE A 35 19.04 -1.75 14.94
N CYS A 36 19.54 -1.11 16.02
CA CYS A 36 19.37 0.34 16.21
C CYS A 36 20.51 1.17 15.60
N ASP A 37 21.61 0.54 15.22
CA ASP A 37 22.76 1.20 14.60
C ASP A 37 22.46 1.57 13.15
N HIS A 38 22.96 2.70 12.68
CA HIS A 38 22.89 3.08 11.26
C HIS A 38 24.05 4.00 10.95
N LYS A 39 24.71 3.82 9.80
CA LYS A 39 25.94 4.57 9.43
C LYS A 39 25.79 6.09 9.45
N ASP A 40 24.60 6.59 9.14
CA ASP A 40 24.29 8.03 9.07
C ASP A 40 23.76 8.59 10.40
N LEU A 41 23.69 7.78 11.45
CA LEU A 41 23.22 8.18 12.78
C LEU A 41 24.32 7.98 13.81
N SER A 42 24.25 8.73 14.92
CA SER A 42 25.14 8.53 16.07
C SER A 42 25.06 7.10 16.66
N PRO A 43 25.97 6.71 17.53
CA PRO A 43 25.76 5.56 18.42
C PRO A 43 24.52 5.73 19.32
N TYR A 44 23.82 4.64 19.64
CA TYR A 44 22.63 4.67 20.53
C TYR A 44 22.57 3.54 21.56
N GLY A 45 22.91 2.31 21.17
CA GLY A 45 23.02 1.18 22.11
C GLY A 45 21.70 0.61 22.65
N ALA A 46 20.52 1.09 22.24
CA ALA A 46 19.26 0.62 22.82
C ALA A 46 18.90 -0.83 22.49
N CYS A 47 19.19 -1.33 21.27
CA CYS A 47 18.79 -2.68 20.89
C CYS A 47 19.60 -3.79 21.57
N ARG A 48 20.77 -3.47 22.13
CA ARG A 48 21.68 -4.43 22.81
C ARG A 48 22.12 -5.65 21.98
N MET A 49 21.79 -5.76 20.70
CA MET A 49 22.27 -6.87 19.85
C MET A 49 23.80 -6.85 19.67
N CYS A 50 24.40 -5.65 19.73
CA CYS A 50 25.83 -5.45 19.48
C CYS A 50 26.72 -5.63 20.72
N ILE A 51 26.21 -6.27 21.78
CA ILE A 51 27.01 -6.58 22.96
C ILE A 51 28.24 -7.43 22.57
N VAL A 52 29.37 -7.14 23.20
CA VAL A 52 30.66 -7.82 23.02
C VAL A 52 31.30 -8.05 24.37
N GLU A 53 32.27 -8.95 24.43
CA GLU A 53 33.08 -9.20 25.61
C GLU A 53 34.44 -8.52 25.42
N ILE A 54 34.92 -7.79 26.44
CA ILE A 54 36.19 -7.09 26.40
C ILE A 54 37.01 -7.52 27.61
N GLU A 55 38.24 -7.95 27.39
CA GLU A 55 39.11 -8.42 28.47
C GLU A 55 39.34 -7.33 29.53
N GLY A 56 39.20 -7.69 30.80
CA GLY A 56 39.33 -6.75 31.92
C GLY A 56 38.12 -5.83 32.13
N VAL A 57 37.08 -5.88 31.30
CA VAL A 57 35.84 -5.11 31.46
C VAL A 57 34.73 -6.00 32.01
N ARG A 58 34.05 -5.53 33.06
CA ARG A 58 32.92 -6.25 33.65
C ARG A 58 31.68 -6.17 32.75
N GLY A 59 31.07 -7.32 32.49
CA GLY A 59 29.81 -7.44 31.74
C GLY A 59 30.01 -7.35 30.23
N PHE A 60 28.92 -7.13 29.50
CA PHE A 60 28.90 -7.14 28.04
C PHE A 60 28.57 -5.74 27.49
N PRO A 61 29.55 -4.85 27.34
CA PRO A 61 29.33 -3.51 26.81
C PRO A 61 28.86 -3.56 25.34
N THR A 62 28.13 -2.53 24.91
CA THR A 62 27.66 -2.39 23.53
C THR A 62 28.79 -1.90 22.64
N SER A 63 29.14 -2.66 21.60
CA SER A 63 30.23 -2.30 20.69
C SER A 63 30.00 -0.98 19.94
N CYS A 64 28.74 -0.62 19.67
CA CYS A 64 28.41 0.61 18.95
C CYS A 64 28.70 1.89 19.75
N THR A 65 28.71 1.86 21.08
CA THR A 65 28.95 3.05 21.93
C THR A 65 30.29 2.99 22.65
N THR A 66 30.98 1.86 22.63
CA THR A 66 32.23 1.68 23.36
C THR A 66 33.40 2.18 22.51
N PRO A 67 34.15 3.19 22.94
CA PRO A 67 35.34 3.66 22.21
C PRO A 67 36.45 2.61 22.28
N THR A 68 37.27 2.52 21.23
CA THR A 68 38.46 1.66 21.23
C THR A 68 39.57 2.21 22.12
N ALA A 69 40.38 1.32 22.68
CA ALA A 69 41.57 1.65 23.46
C ALA A 69 42.76 0.80 23.00
N GLU A 70 43.98 1.29 23.22
CA GLU A 70 45.19 0.59 22.82
C GLU A 70 45.31 -0.75 23.56
N GLY A 71 45.64 -1.81 22.82
CA GLY A 71 45.76 -3.16 23.35
C GLY A 71 44.43 -3.83 23.75
N MET A 72 43.28 -3.23 23.42
CA MET A 72 41.97 -3.80 23.74
C MET A 72 41.80 -5.18 23.10
N GLN A 73 41.35 -6.17 23.88
CA GLN A 73 41.03 -7.50 23.37
C GLN A 73 39.51 -7.71 23.42
N VAL A 74 38.90 -7.89 22.26
CA VAL A 74 37.45 -8.01 22.08
C VAL A 74 37.11 -9.40 21.55
N ARG A 75 36.10 -10.03 22.14
CA ARG A 75 35.46 -11.22 21.61
C ARG A 75 34.04 -10.88 21.17
N THR A 76 33.69 -11.20 19.93
CA THR A 76 32.34 -10.93 19.39
C THR A 76 31.44 -12.15 19.44
N SER A 77 32.00 -13.32 19.72
CA SER A 77 31.30 -14.59 19.89
C SER A 77 31.82 -15.36 21.11
N SER A 78 30.90 -15.67 22.02
CA SER A 78 31.09 -16.60 23.13
C SER A 78 29.74 -17.26 23.45
N PRO A 79 29.69 -18.44 24.09
CA PRO A 79 28.42 -19.09 24.44
C PRO A 79 27.47 -18.18 25.23
N GLU A 80 28.01 -17.34 26.11
CA GLU A 80 27.25 -16.39 26.90
C GLU A 80 26.70 -15.23 26.04
N LEU A 81 27.51 -14.67 25.13
CA LEU A 81 27.07 -13.64 24.18
C LEU A 81 25.95 -14.14 23.26
N VAL A 82 26.06 -15.38 22.76
CA VAL A 82 25.02 -15.99 21.92
C VAL A 82 23.72 -16.13 22.70
N THR A 83 23.79 -16.60 23.95
CA THR A 83 22.63 -16.75 24.83
C THR A 83 21.97 -15.40 25.11
N LEU A 84 22.74 -14.37 25.48
CA LEU A 84 22.21 -13.04 25.77
C LEU A 84 21.56 -12.38 24.55
N ARG A 85 22.16 -12.52 23.37
CA ARG A 85 21.57 -12.04 22.11
C ARG A 85 20.25 -12.75 21.81
N LYS A 86 20.19 -14.08 21.96
CA LYS A 86 18.96 -14.85 21.78
C LYS A 86 17.86 -14.41 22.75
N ARG A 87 18.17 -14.23 24.04
CA ARG A 87 17.21 -13.74 25.05
C ARG A 87 16.75 -12.31 24.78
N THR A 88 17.65 -11.45 24.33
CA THR A 88 17.30 -10.07 23.94
C THR A 88 16.34 -10.07 22.74
N LEU A 89 16.58 -10.94 21.76
CA LEU A 89 15.72 -11.08 20.59
C LEU A 89 14.35 -11.68 20.95
N GLU A 90 14.31 -12.67 21.83
CA GLU A 90 13.06 -13.22 22.39
C GLU A 90 12.22 -12.13 23.08
N LEU A 91 12.85 -11.23 23.85
CA LEU A 91 12.16 -10.10 24.48
C LEU A 91 11.58 -9.12 23.46
N MET A 92 12.32 -8.81 22.38
CA MET A 92 11.79 -7.99 21.29
C MET A 92 10.62 -8.65 20.58
N LEU A 93 10.73 -9.96 20.33
CA LEU A 93 9.70 -10.72 19.65
C LEU A 93 8.46 -10.92 20.51
N SER A 94 8.57 -11.01 21.84
CA SER A 94 7.40 -11.13 22.72
C SER A 94 6.34 -10.03 22.47
N GLY A 95 6.76 -8.78 22.22
CA GLY A 95 5.83 -7.69 21.84
C GLY A 95 5.56 -7.54 20.34
N HIS A 96 6.31 -8.25 19.48
CA HIS A 96 6.22 -8.15 18.03
C HIS A 96 5.44 -9.34 17.44
N PRO A 97 4.52 -9.15 16.48
CA PRO A 97 3.77 -10.24 15.86
C PRO A 97 4.67 -11.29 15.21
N ASN A 98 4.83 -12.43 15.87
CA ASN A 98 5.86 -13.41 15.52
C ASN A 98 5.34 -14.84 15.32
N SER A 99 4.03 -15.09 15.43
CA SER A 99 3.47 -16.45 15.46
C SER A 99 3.91 -17.35 14.30
N CYS A 100 4.21 -16.76 13.14
CA CYS A 100 4.73 -17.50 11.98
C CYS A 100 6.16 -18.00 12.16
N LEU A 101 6.99 -17.41 13.04
CA LEU A 101 8.38 -17.83 13.26
C LEU A 101 8.49 -19.20 13.91
N VAL A 102 7.55 -19.51 14.81
CA VAL A 102 7.49 -20.78 15.52
C VAL A 102 6.64 -21.81 14.75
N CYS A 103 5.68 -21.36 13.93
CA CYS A 103 4.75 -22.24 13.21
C CYS A 103 5.43 -23.38 12.42
N PRO A 104 5.00 -24.65 12.61
CA PRO A 104 5.61 -25.80 11.94
C PRO A 104 5.41 -25.79 10.42
N HIS A 105 4.37 -25.11 9.94
CA HIS A 105 3.97 -25.06 8.52
C HIS A 105 4.42 -23.80 7.78
N ARG A 106 5.29 -22.99 8.40
CA ARG A 106 5.74 -21.71 7.84
C ARG A 106 6.31 -21.84 6.43
N GLU A 107 7.23 -22.79 6.23
CA GLU A 107 7.95 -22.94 4.96
C GLU A 107 7.01 -23.31 3.81
N ALA A 108 6.09 -24.25 4.05
CA ALA A 108 5.03 -24.60 3.09
C ALA A 108 4.03 -23.44 2.87
N CYS A 109 3.70 -22.67 3.91
CA CYS A 109 2.81 -21.52 3.78
C CYS A 109 3.45 -20.39 2.95
N GLU A 110 4.75 -20.14 3.13
CA GLU A 110 5.47 -19.08 2.44
C GLU A 110 5.74 -19.41 0.97
N SER A 111 5.93 -20.69 0.62
CA SER A 111 6.05 -21.11 -0.78
C SER A 111 4.76 -20.86 -1.56
N MET A 112 3.59 -21.11 -0.95
CA MET A 112 2.28 -20.84 -1.57
C MET A 112 1.86 -19.37 -1.51
N ARG A 113 2.32 -18.64 -0.50
CA ARG A 113 2.00 -17.23 -0.29
C ARG A 113 3.28 -16.43 -0.25
N PRO A 114 3.92 -16.13 -1.39
CA PRO A 114 5.16 -15.35 -1.40
C PRO A 114 4.92 -13.89 -1.01
N ARG A 115 3.76 -13.31 -1.35
CA ARG A 115 3.44 -11.88 -1.11
C ARG A 115 2.79 -11.61 0.24
N ALA A 116 2.92 -10.39 0.73
CA ALA A 116 2.25 -9.96 1.96
C ALA A 116 0.73 -9.91 1.78
N THR A 117 0.00 -10.27 2.83
CA THR A 117 -1.45 -10.07 2.87
C THR A 117 -1.72 -8.60 3.17
N LYS A 118 -2.61 -7.97 2.40
CA LYS A 118 -2.96 -6.54 2.47
C LYS A 118 -3.88 -6.22 3.66
N ALA A 119 -3.52 -6.77 4.82
CA ALA A 119 -4.30 -6.62 6.03
C ALA A 119 -4.21 -5.20 6.58
N GLY A 120 -5.22 -4.80 7.35
CA GLY A 120 -5.19 -3.55 8.11
C GLY A 120 -4.00 -3.52 9.07
N ARG A 121 -4.09 -4.33 10.12
CA ARG A 121 -3.08 -4.50 11.17
C ARG A 121 -2.24 -5.73 10.96
N SER A 122 -0.97 -5.63 11.35
CA SER A 122 -0.07 -6.77 11.37
C SER A 122 -0.36 -7.63 12.59
N THR A 123 -0.87 -8.84 12.35
CA THR A 123 -1.15 -9.84 13.39
C THR A 123 -0.17 -11.00 13.38
N ARG A 124 0.67 -11.10 12.33
CA ARG A 124 1.67 -12.16 12.17
C ARG A 124 2.65 -11.80 11.06
N CYS A 125 3.77 -12.52 10.96
CA CYS A 125 4.67 -12.32 9.83
C CYS A 125 3.92 -12.56 8.50
N GLY A 126 4.22 -11.72 7.51
CA GLY A 126 3.55 -11.72 6.21
C GLY A 126 2.28 -10.87 6.12
N PHE A 127 1.89 -10.18 7.20
CA PHE A 127 0.84 -9.15 7.20
C PHE A 127 1.42 -7.73 7.19
N CYS A 128 2.71 -7.57 7.47
CA CYS A 128 3.43 -6.30 7.34
C CYS A 128 4.00 -6.10 5.93
N SER A 129 4.32 -4.85 5.58
CA SER A 129 4.99 -4.48 4.32
C SER A 129 6.36 -5.12 4.14
N ASN A 130 7.03 -5.44 5.26
CA ASN A 130 8.41 -5.91 5.31
C ASN A 130 8.52 -7.44 5.16
N LYS A 131 7.56 -8.10 4.50
CA LYS A 131 7.61 -9.56 4.35
C LYS A 131 8.91 -10.05 3.70
N GLU A 132 9.42 -9.29 2.72
CA GLU A 132 10.61 -9.64 1.94
C GLU A 132 11.92 -9.16 2.57
N GLU A 133 11.92 -7.98 3.22
CA GLU A 133 13.10 -7.39 3.86
C GLU A 133 12.79 -7.02 5.31
N CYS A 134 13.27 -7.82 6.27
CA CYS A 134 13.01 -7.61 7.70
C CYS A 134 14.21 -8.04 8.56
N ASP A 135 14.94 -7.05 9.10
CA ASP A 135 16.16 -7.27 9.89
C ASP A 135 15.90 -8.20 11.09
N ILE A 136 14.80 -7.98 11.82
CA ILE A 136 14.47 -8.76 13.02
C ILE A 136 14.10 -10.20 12.67
N ARG A 137 13.40 -10.42 11.56
CA ARG A 137 13.02 -11.76 11.10
C ARG A 137 14.27 -12.54 10.67
N THR A 138 15.13 -11.93 9.84
CA THR A 138 16.40 -12.54 9.43
C THR A 138 17.22 -12.94 10.63
N MET A 139 17.40 -12.02 11.58
CA MET A 139 18.16 -12.27 12.80
C MET A 139 17.56 -13.39 13.66
N ALA A 140 16.24 -13.49 13.75
CA ALA A 140 15.56 -14.56 14.49
C ALA A 140 15.77 -15.94 13.86
N LEU A 141 15.73 -16.00 12.53
CA LEU A 141 15.96 -17.23 11.78
C LEU A 141 17.42 -17.69 11.87
N GLU A 142 18.37 -16.76 11.72
CA GLU A 142 19.80 -17.03 11.87
C GLU A 142 20.16 -17.48 13.29
N ALA A 143 19.51 -16.91 14.31
CA ALA A 143 19.70 -17.31 15.70
C ALA A 143 19.04 -18.67 16.05
N GLY A 144 18.38 -19.34 15.10
CA GLY A 144 17.67 -20.59 15.34
C GLY A 144 16.53 -20.43 16.35
N SER A 145 15.88 -19.25 16.40
CA SER A 145 14.84 -18.93 17.39
C SER A 145 13.48 -19.50 16.99
N ARG A 146 13.42 -20.80 16.64
CA ARG A 146 12.16 -21.53 16.45
C ARG A 146 11.43 -21.79 17.78
N ASP A 147 12.18 -21.78 18.88
CA ASP A 147 11.67 -21.97 20.24
C ASP A 147 11.70 -20.65 21.01
N LEU A 148 10.73 -19.77 20.73
CA LEU A 148 10.50 -18.57 21.56
C LEU A 148 9.90 -19.02 22.89
N ASN A 149 10.69 -19.02 23.96
CA ASN A 149 10.24 -19.42 25.29
C ASN A 149 9.35 -18.37 25.99
N LEU A 150 9.29 -17.16 25.43
CA LEU A 150 8.44 -16.08 25.94
C LEU A 150 7.12 -16.05 25.15
N PRO A 151 5.98 -15.85 25.83
CA PRO A 151 4.70 -15.74 25.14
C PRO A 151 4.65 -14.47 24.29
N THR A 152 3.87 -14.53 23.21
CA THR A 152 3.53 -13.35 22.41
C THR A 152 2.48 -12.52 23.16
N LEU A 153 2.85 -11.29 23.53
CA LEU A 153 2.01 -10.28 24.16
C LEU A 153 1.59 -9.27 23.09
N TYR A 154 0.57 -9.62 22.30
CA TYR A 154 0.06 -8.71 21.28
C TYR A 154 -0.68 -7.53 21.91
N ALA A 155 -0.12 -6.33 21.77
CA ALA A 155 -0.67 -5.12 22.38
C ALA A 155 -1.99 -4.63 21.74
N ALA A 156 -2.35 -5.17 20.57
CA ALA A 156 -3.54 -4.78 19.81
C ALA A 156 -3.67 -3.27 19.60
N HIS A 157 -2.54 -2.58 19.39
CA HIS A 157 -2.55 -1.18 19.04
C HIS A 157 -3.34 -0.99 17.75
N ASN A 158 -4.12 0.09 17.70
CA ASN A 158 -4.80 0.48 16.47
C ASN A 158 -3.78 0.94 15.44
N LEU A 159 -4.10 0.73 14.17
CA LEU A 159 -3.33 1.29 13.09
C LEU A 159 -3.65 2.77 12.97
N GLU A 160 -2.63 3.63 13.07
CA GLU A 160 -2.85 5.06 12.92
C GLU A 160 -2.74 5.46 11.43
N ARG A 161 -3.83 6.02 10.89
CA ARG A 161 -3.94 6.52 9.51
C ARG A 161 -4.40 7.98 9.38
N GLY A 162 -4.60 8.68 10.49
CA GLY A 162 -5.15 10.04 10.49
C GLY A 162 -4.26 11.09 9.83
N ASP A 163 -2.96 10.81 9.65
CA ASP A 163 -2.05 11.67 8.90
C ASP A 163 -1.95 11.25 7.42
N PRO A 164 -1.62 12.19 6.51
CA PRO A 164 -1.49 11.85 5.09
C PRO A 164 -0.26 10.96 4.82
N PHE A 165 -0.32 10.18 3.74
CA PHE A 165 0.77 9.38 3.16
C PHE A 165 1.35 8.21 3.97
N MET A 166 1.24 8.18 5.29
CA MET A 166 1.89 7.16 6.11
C MET A 166 0.92 6.36 6.96
N ASP A 167 1.15 5.05 7.04
CA ASP A 167 0.51 4.18 8.02
C ASP A 167 1.49 3.88 9.15
N ARG A 168 0.99 3.90 10.39
CA ARG A 168 1.79 3.61 11.58
C ARG A 168 1.19 2.43 12.35
N ASP A 169 1.86 1.28 12.25
CA ASP A 169 1.50 0.05 12.95
C ASP A 169 2.46 -0.18 14.13
N TYR A 170 2.08 0.34 15.30
CA TYR A 170 2.93 0.26 16.49
C TYR A 170 3.08 -1.15 17.05
N ASN A 171 2.28 -2.12 16.60
CA ASN A 171 2.52 -3.53 16.92
C ASN A 171 3.86 -4.02 16.33
N LEU A 172 4.40 -3.35 15.31
CA LEU A 172 5.68 -3.71 14.70
C LEU A 172 6.89 -2.99 15.32
N CYS A 173 6.67 -2.05 16.24
CA CYS A 173 7.73 -1.20 16.78
C CYS A 173 8.58 -1.95 17.81
N ILE A 174 9.90 -1.82 17.68
CA ILE A 174 10.88 -2.39 18.61
C ILE A 174 11.67 -1.30 19.37
N LEU A 175 11.18 -0.05 19.33
CA LEU A 175 11.78 1.11 20.00
C LEU A 175 13.28 1.32 19.69
N CYS A 176 13.70 1.01 18.45
CA CYS A 176 15.09 1.16 18.03
C CYS A 176 15.55 2.62 17.90
N ALA A 177 14.62 3.58 17.97
CA ALA A 177 14.84 5.03 17.89
C ALA A 177 15.42 5.57 16.56
N ARG A 178 15.68 4.75 15.54
CA ARG A 178 16.23 5.22 14.25
C ARG A 178 15.37 6.35 13.65
N CYS A 179 14.04 6.22 13.71
CA CYS A 179 13.08 7.16 13.14
C CYS A 179 13.08 8.56 13.78
N TRP A 180 13.14 8.68 15.12
CA TRP A 180 13.16 10.01 15.73
C TRP A 180 14.55 10.65 15.67
N ARG A 181 15.61 9.82 15.74
CA ARG A 181 17.00 10.28 15.67
C ARG A 181 17.34 10.86 14.30
N ILE A 182 16.77 10.32 13.22
CA ILE A 182 16.95 10.91 11.89
C ILE A 182 16.24 12.27 11.77
N CYS A 183 15.05 12.43 12.36
CA CYS A 183 14.36 13.71 12.40
C CYS A 183 15.18 14.78 13.16
N GLU A 184 15.72 14.42 14.32
CA GLU A 184 16.53 15.34 15.14
C GLU A 184 17.89 15.63 14.50
N LYS A 185 18.68 14.60 14.17
CA LYS A 185 20.10 14.75 13.80
C LYS A 185 20.32 15.15 12.35
N ILE A 186 19.48 14.67 11.43
CA ILE A 186 19.66 14.96 10.00
C ILE A 186 18.83 16.17 9.58
N HIS A 187 17.59 16.28 10.06
CA HIS A 187 16.69 17.36 9.61
C HIS A 187 16.60 18.54 10.59
N GLY A 188 17.19 18.43 11.78
CA GLY A 188 17.20 19.51 12.78
C GLY A 188 15.82 19.84 13.38
N LYS A 189 14.80 19.02 13.09
CA LYS A 189 13.40 19.23 13.54
C LYS A 189 12.88 17.92 14.15
N PRO A 190 12.83 17.78 15.50
CA PRO A 190 12.32 16.59 16.15
C PRO A 190 10.78 16.55 16.14
N ALA A 191 10.19 16.28 14.96
CA ALA A 191 8.74 16.20 14.79
C ALA A 191 8.09 15.01 15.54
N ILE A 192 8.90 13.99 15.85
CA ILE A 192 8.54 12.80 16.62
C ILE A 192 9.63 12.52 17.67
N SER A 193 9.25 11.86 18.77
CA SER A 193 10.15 11.41 19.84
C SER A 193 9.58 10.17 20.53
N ILE A 194 10.27 9.64 21.54
CA ILE A 194 9.72 8.60 22.42
C ILE A 194 8.79 9.29 23.42
N ILE A 195 7.52 8.89 23.41
CA ILE A 195 6.49 9.31 24.37
C ILE A 195 6.14 8.15 25.31
N ASN A 196 5.40 8.46 26.38
CA ASN A 196 5.03 7.52 27.44
C ASN A 196 6.25 6.87 28.14
N ARG A 197 6.04 5.81 28.93
CA ARG A 197 7.07 5.10 29.69
C ARG A 197 6.75 3.61 29.81
N GLY A 198 7.76 2.80 30.09
CA GLY A 198 7.60 1.36 30.31
C GLY A 198 7.05 0.64 29.08
N LYS A 199 6.10 -0.28 29.30
CA LYS A 199 5.46 -1.06 28.22
C LYS A 199 4.64 -0.21 27.23
N ASP A 200 4.22 0.99 27.64
CA ASP A 200 3.40 1.88 26.81
C ASP A 200 4.26 2.89 26.02
N ALA A 201 5.59 2.80 26.15
CA ALA A 201 6.53 3.65 25.42
C ALA A 201 6.40 3.42 23.91
N ARG A 202 6.27 4.51 23.15
CA ARG A 202 6.15 4.46 21.69
C ARG A 202 6.73 5.71 21.05
N VAL A 203 7.04 5.62 19.76
CA VAL A 203 7.42 6.80 18.98
C VAL A 203 6.15 7.57 18.65
N GLY A 204 6.09 8.86 18.94
CA GLY A 204 4.91 9.68 18.67
C GLY A 204 5.22 11.17 18.65
N THR A 205 4.19 11.96 18.41
CA THR A 205 4.24 13.42 18.40
C THR A 205 4.01 13.97 19.81
N ALA A 206 4.48 15.20 20.05
CA ALA A 206 4.20 15.90 21.31
C ALA A 206 2.68 16.14 21.45
N PHE A 207 2.13 15.81 22.63
CA PHE A 207 0.71 15.97 22.97
C PHE A 207 -0.27 15.31 21.98
N HIS A 208 0.14 14.23 21.30
CA HIS A 208 -0.68 13.53 20.30
C HIS A 208 -1.18 14.40 19.15
N LYS A 209 -0.50 15.51 18.84
CA LYS A 209 -0.79 16.32 17.65
C LYS A 209 -0.67 15.47 16.37
N SER A 210 -1.40 15.82 15.33
CA SER A 210 -1.15 15.25 13.99
C SER A 210 0.29 15.56 13.55
N HIS A 211 0.87 14.72 12.70
CA HIS A 211 2.19 14.99 12.12
C HIS A 211 2.18 16.28 11.29
N VAL A 212 1.05 16.58 10.65
CA VAL A 212 0.81 17.87 9.98
C VAL A 212 1.10 19.05 10.91
N HIS A 213 0.65 18.99 12.16
CA HIS A 213 0.79 20.08 13.12
C HIS A 213 1.91 19.88 14.16
N SER A 214 2.72 18.81 14.03
CA SER A 214 3.87 18.54 14.90
C SER A 214 5.19 19.08 14.35
N GLY A 215 5.17 19.69 13.17
CA GLY A 215 6.37 20.17 12.46
C GLY A 215 7.02 19.10 11.56
N CYS A 216 6.32 18.01 11.24
CA CYS A 216 6.77 17.04 10.26
C CYS A 216 6.73 17.64 8.84
N THR A 217 7.80 17.49 8.08
CA THR A 217 7.87 17.93 6.67
C THR A 217 7.52 16.83 5.67
N PHE A 218 7.15 15.64 6.16
CA PHE A 218 6.81 14.46 5.34
C PHE A 218 7.93 14.10 4.34
N CYS A 219 9.19 14.19 4.79
CA CYS A 219 10.36 13.83 3.96
C CYS A 219 10.58 12.32 3.80
N GLY A 220 9.86 11.49 4.58
CA GLY A 220 9.91 10.03 4.50
C GLY A 220 11.13 9.36 5.13
N SER A 221 12.11 10.09 5.65
CA SER A 221 13.33 9.49 6.22
C SER A 221 13.07 8.50 7.36
N CYS A 222 12.04 8.74 8.18
CA CYS A 222 11.66 7.86 9.27
C CYS A 222 11.11 6.50 8.79
N ILE A 223 10.50 6.48 7.60
CA ILE A 223 10.03 5.28 6.92
C ILE A 223 11.24 4.53 6.35
N ASP A 224 12.10 5.23 5.62
CA ASP A 224 13.23 4.64 4.89
C ASP A 224 14.28 3.99 5.82
N ILE A 225 14.39 4.46 7.07
CA ILE A 225 15.37 3.94 8.05
C ILE A 225 14.77 2.90 9.02
N CYS A 226 13.46 2.67 8.97
CA CYS A 226 12.78 1.75 9.89
C CYS A 226 13.21 0.29 9.61
N PRO A 227 13.76 -0.45 10.60
CA PRO A 227 14.21 -1.84 10.40
C PRO A 227 13.07 -2.87 10.38
N THR A 228 11.87 -2.43 10.76
CA THR A 228 10.62 -3.20 10.72
C THR A 228 9.65 -2.49 9.76
N GLY A 229 8.36 -2.82 9.77
CA GLY A 229 7.35 -2.11 8.99
C GLY A 229 6.52 -1.11 9.82
N THR A 230 7.05 -0.56 10.91
CA THR A 230 6.25 0.28 11.83
C THR A 230 5.71 1.53 11.14
N LEU A 231 6.57 2.23 10.39
CA LEU A 231 6.22 3.43 9.63
C LEU A 231 6.34 3.06 8.16
N THR A 232 5.26 3.23 7.39
CA THR A 232 5.23 2.80 5.98
C THR A 232 4.59 3.85 5.09
N ASP A 233 5.07 3.93 3.85
CA ASP A 233 4.44 4.70 2.78
C ASP A 233 3.15 3.98 2.37
N ARG A 234 1.99 4.58 2.63
CA ARG A 234 0.66 3.97 2.42
C ARG A 234 0.44 3.52 0.98
N PHE A 235 0.98 4.28 0.02
CA PHE A 235 0.89 3.96 -1.39
C PHE A 235 1.86 2.82 -1.75
N ALA A 236 3.13 2.94 -1.33
CA ALA A 236 4.17 2.01 -1.77
C ALA A 236 4.19 0.66 -1.02
N ARG A 237 3.67 0.59 0.21
CA ARG A 237 3.89 -0.52 1.16
C ARG A 237 3.51 -1.92 0.67
N TRP A 238 2.64 -2.04 -0.32
CA TRP A 238 2.14 -3.33 -0.81
C TRP A 238 2.71 -3.77 -2.16
N TYR A 239 3.56 -2.94 -2.79
CA TYR A 239 4.26 -3.31 -4.02
C TYR A 239 5.42 -4.29 -3.79
N GLY A 240 5.87 -4.44 -2.54
CA GLY A 240 7.02 -5.30 -2.20
C GLY A 240 8.36 -4.61 -2.46
N LYS A 241 9.43 -5.39 -2.63
CA LYS A 241 10.76 -4.88 -2.93
C LYS A 241 10.81 -4.26 -4.33
N PRO A 242 11.36 -3.04 -4.49
CA PRO A 242 11.60 -2.47 -5.81
C PRO A 242 12.61 -3.30 -6.61
N ASP A 243 12.34 -3.46 -7.91
CA ASP A 243 13.19 -4.19 -8.86
C ASP A 243 14.37 -3.33 -9.33
N ALA A 244 14.20 -2.00 -9.36
CA ALA A 244 15.23 -1.07 -9.76
C ALA A 244 15.21 0.23 -8.95
N LYS A 245 16.39 0.86 -8.86
CA LYS A 245 16.61 2.17 -8.23
C LYS A 245 17.40 3.04 -9.20
N THR A 246 16.82 4.15 -9.64
CA THR A 246 17.39 5.01 -10.68
C THR A 246 17.50 6.45 -10.19
N PRO A 247 18.70 7.05 -10.17
CA PRO A 247 18.85 8.47 -9.90
C PRO A 247 18.11 9.34 -10.93
N SER A 248 17.42 10.36 -10.46
CA SER A 248 16.71 11.32 -11.29
C SER A 248 16.50 12.65 -10.55
N ALA A 249 15.61 13.50 -11.06
CA ALA A 249 15.26 14.76 -10.44
C ALA A 249 13.75 15.03 -10.51
N CYS A 250 13.25 15.78 -9.54
CA CYS A 250 11.84 16.16 -9.43
C CYS A 250 11.52 17.36 -10.32
N LEU A 251 10.44 17.27 -11.11
CA LEU A 251 9.96 18.34 -12.00
C LEU A 251 8.77 19.14 -11.44
N LEU A 252 8.36 18.90 -10.20
CA LEU A 252 7.14 19.52 -9.66
C LEU A 252 7.31 21.00 -9.30
N CYS A 253 8.54 21.49 -9.16
CA CYS A 253 8.84 22.91 -8.96
C CYS A 253 10.26 23.27 -9.45
N PRO A 254 10.58 24.56 -9.60
CA PRO A 254 11.90 25.03 -10.07
C PRO A 254 13.11 24.63 -9.22
N GLU A 255 12.91 24.16 -7.98
CA GLU A 255 14.01 23.74 -7.09
C GLU A 255 14.72 22.47 -7.57
N GLY A 256 14.04 21.61 -8.34
CA GLY A 256 14.67 20.48 -9.01
C GLY A 256 15.41 19.50 -8.09
N CYS A 257 14.77 19.05 -7.00
CA CYS A 257 15.41 18.15 -6.03
C CYS A 257 15.86 16.84 -6.69
N SER A 258 17.08 16.39 -6.39
CA SER A 258 17.58 15.08 -6.82
C SER A 258 16.90 13.97 -6.01
N LEU A 259 16.50 12.88 -6.67
CA LEU A 259 15.80 11.77 -6.05
C LEU A 259 16.30 10.42 -6.60
N ILE A 260 16.01 9.35 -5.86
CA ILE A 260 16.13 7.98 -6.34
C ILE A 260 14.71 7.46 -6.60
N ALA A 261 14.38 7.29 -7.87
CA ALA A 261 13.15 6.68 -8.30
C ALA A 261 13.24 5.16 -8.10
N GLN A 262 12.24 4.56 -7.45
CA GLN A 262 12.19 3.13 -7.18
C GLN A 262 11.00 2.51 -7.93
N THR A 263 11.27 1.51 -8.76
CA THR A 263 10.26 0.92 -9.64
C THR A 263 10.04 -0.55 -9.32
N HIS A 264 8.81 -1.01 -9.55
CA HIS A 264 8.45 -2.42 -9.47
C HIS A 264 7.58 -2.76 -10.69
N SER A 265 7.92 -3.82 -11.40
CA SER A 265 7.24 -4.24 -12.64
C SER A 265 7.07 -3.11 -13.67
N GLY A 266 8.09 -2.26 -13.80
CA GLY A 266 8.11 -1.16 -14.78
C GLY A 266 7.24 0.07 -14.44
N LYS A 267 6.64 0.11 -13.24
CA LYS A 267 5.92 1.28 -12.70
C LYS A 267 6.74 1.95 -11.59
N LEU A 268 6.65 3.26 -11.48
CA LEU A 268 7.21 3.99 -10.35
C LEU A 268 6.33 3.79 -9.11
N VAL A 269 6.89 3.23 -8.03
CA VAL A 269 6.13 2.95 -6.80
C VAL A 269 6.44 3.93 -5.68
N THR A 270 7.68 4.45 -5.63
CA THR A 270 8.08 5.43 -4.62
C THR A 270 9.32 6.19 -5.07
N ALA A 271 9.61 7.33 -4.44
CA ALA A 271 10.83 8.10 -4.66
C ALA A 271 11.47 8.43 -3.31
N THR A 272 12.78 8.23 -3.17
CA THR A 272 13.52 8.47 -1.93
C THR A 272 14.62 9.51 -2.12
N MET A 273 15.11 10.09 -1.02
CA MET A 273 16.28 10.97 -1.08
C MET A 273 17.55 10.20 -1.49
N THR A 274 18.49 10.91 -2.09
CA THR A 274 19.79 10.34 -2.54
C THR A 274 20.72 10.02 -1.37
N ALA A 275 20.58 10.74 -0.26
CA ALA A 275 21.31 10.50 0.98
C ALA A 275 20.53 11.08 2.16
N PHE A 276 20.76 10.56 3.38
CA PHE A 276 20.21 11.13 4.61
C PHE A 276 20.95 12.42 5.01
N GLN A 277 20.71 13.48 4.25
CA GLN A 277 21.28 14.81 4.46
C GLN A 277 20.21 15.89 4.25
N PRO A 278 20.26 17.03 4.99
CA PRO A 278 19.26 18.09 4.83
C PRO A 278 19.11 18.58 3.39
N LYS A 279 20.23 18.72 2.66
CA LYS A 279 20.22 19.20 1.25
C LYS A 279 19.57 18.22 0.26
N ALA A 280 19.57 16.93 0.58
CA ALA A 280 18.98 15.87 -0.24
C ALA A 280 17.51 15.57 0.13
N SER A 281 16.97 16.22 1.18
CA SER A 281 15.59 16.05 1.59
C SER A 281 14.60 16.33 0.46
N LEU A 282 13.51 15.57 0.45
CA LEU A 282 12.37 15.77 -0.44
C LEU A 282 11.20 16.36 0.35
N CYS A 283 10.36 17.14 -0.31
CA CYS A 283 9.06 17.54 0.24
C CYS A 283 8.03 16.41 0.10
N ALA A 284 6.85 16.56 0.70
CA ALA A 284 5.76 15.58 0.63
C ALA A 284 5.38 15.19 -0.82
N LEU A 285 5.38 16.16 -1.74
CA LEU A 285 5.13 15.90 -3.16
C LEU A 285 6.25 15.06 -3.79
N GLY A 286 7.52 15.40 -3.57
CA GLY A 286 8.64 14.63 -4.10
C GLY A 286 8.72 13.22 -3.54
N ARG A 287 8.44 13.04 -2.23
CA ARG A 287 8.51 11.73 -1.54
C ARG A 287 7.31 10.83 -1.85
N PHE A 288 6.09 11.37 -1.82
CA PHE A 288 4.86 10.59 -1.87
C PHE A 288 3.95 10.94 -3.05
N GLY A 289 3.81 12.23 -3.37
CA GLY A 289 2.95 12.69 -4.47
C GLY A 289 3.45 12.25 -5.85
N TYR A 290 4.77 12.20 -6.06
CA TYR A 290 5.39 12.00 -7.36
C TYR A 290 4.95 10.69 -8.03
N ALA A 291 4.97 9.58 -7.27
CA ALA A 291 4.48 8.29 -7.76
C ALA A 291 2.94 8.29 -7.94
N GLN A 292 2.19 8.92 -7.04
CA GLN A 292 0.72 8.95 -7.13
C GLN A 292 0.22 9.77 -8.33
N ILE A 293 0.86 10.90 -8.65
CA ILE A 293 0.54 11.73 -9.82
C ILE A 293 0.76 10.93 -11.12
N MET A 294 1.91 10.24 -11.23
CA MET A 294 2.20 9.42 -12.41
C MET A 294 1.20 8.27 -12.57
N ASN A 295 0.83 7.62 -11.48
CA ASN A 295 -0.10 6.49 -11.47
C ASN A 295 -1.57 6.91 -11.30
N ALA A 296 -1.92 8.17 -11.61
CA ALA A 296 -3.31 8.62 -11.56
C ALA A 296 -4.21 7.71 -12.40
N SER A 297 -5.39 7.36 -11.89
CA SER A 297 -6.34 6.51 -12.60
C SER A 297 -7.01 7.22 -13.78
N THR A 298 -6.97 8.55 -13.80
CA THR A 298 -7.64 9.41 -14.80
C THR A 298 -6.75 9.74 -16.00
N ARG A 299 -5.57 9.12 -16.14
CA ARG A 299 -4.60 9.42 -17.21
C ARG A 299 -5.21 9.33 -18.61
N LEU A 300 -4.82 10.26 -19.49
CA LEU A 300 -5.14 10.19 -20.92
C LEU A 300 -4.32 9.07 -21.57
N LEU A 301 -5.01 8.08 -22.17
CA LEU A 301 -4.38 6.84 -22.64
C LEU A 301 -4.22 6.75 -24.15
N ARG A 302 -5.05 7.45 -24.94
CA ARG A 302 -5.09 7.32 -26.41
C ARG A 302 -5.31 8.68 -27.06
N PRO A 303 -4.74 8.92 -28.25
CA PRO A 303 -5.08 10.10 -29.04
C PRO A 303 -6.57 10.11 -29.36
N ALA A 304 -7.15 11.29 -29.41
CA ALA A 304 -8.54 11.48 -29.80
C ALA A 304 -8.71 12.72 -30.67
N ILE A 305 -9.66 12.66 -31.59
CA ILE A 305 -10.10 13.80 -32.39
C ILE A 305 -11.59 14.05 -32.17
N ARG A 306 -12.04 15.27 -32.48
CA ARG A 306 -13.45 15.62 -32.46
C ARG A 306 -14.00 15.77 -33.87
N GLU A 307 -15.05 15.02 -34.16
CA GLU A 307 -15.81 15.09 -35.41
C GLU A 307 -17.31 15.21 -35.08
N ASN A 308 -18.01 16.14 -35.73
CA ASN A 308 -19.45 16.37 -35.53
C ASN A 308 -19.90 16.56 -34.07
N GLY A 309 -19.01 17.08 -33.21
CA GLY A 309 -19.29 17.31 -31.79
C GLY A 309 -18.89 16.16 -30.87
N ASP A 310 -18.62 14.97 -31.40
CA ASP A 310 -18.25 13.78 -30.63
C ASP A 310 -16.74 13.52 -30.66
N ALA A 311 -16.20 12.97 -29.57
CA ALA A 311 -14.79 12.63 -29.46
C ALA A 311 -14.56 11.14 -29.74
N PHE A 312 -13.64 10.85 -30.67
CA PHE A 312 -13.28 9.49 -31.08
C PHE A 312 -11.80 9.23 -30.81
N THR A 313 -11.47 8.06 -30.24
CA THR A 313 -10.08 7.64 -30.14
C THR A 313 -9.57 7.19 -31.50
N VAL A 314 -8.39 7.66 -31.90
CA VAL A 314 -7.77 7.36 -33.20
C VAL A 314 -6.32 6.93 -33.00
N ASP A 315 -5.68 6.46 -34.07
CA ASP A 315 -4.23 6.26 -34.07
C ASP A 315 -3.47 7.61 -34.05
N TRP A 316 -2.17 7.52 -33.78
CA TRP A 316 -1.30 8.67 -33.65
C TRP A 316 -1.13 9.45 -34.95
N ASP A 317 -1.09 8.76 -36.10
CA ASP A 317 -0.85 9.44 -37.38
C ASP A 317 -2.05 10.31 -37.74
N THR A 318 -3.26 9.79 -37.60
CA THR A 318 -4.51 10.52 -37.80
C THR A 318 -4.62 11.72 -36.87
N ALA A 319 -4.30 11.54 -35.58
CA ALA A 319 -4.35 12.65 -34.61
C ALA A 319 -3.33 13.75 -34.93
N LEU A 320 -2.10 13.38 -35.29
CA LEU A 320 -1.03 14.32 -35.63
C LEU A 320 -1.31 15.04 -36.96
N ASP A 321 -1.84 14.35 -37.97
CA ASP A 321 -2.23 14.95 -39.26
C ASP A 321 -3.37 15.95 -39.08
N THR A 322 -4.35 15.61 -38.24
CA THR A 322 -5.46 16.50 -37.88
C THR A 322 -4.96 17.74 -37.15
N ALA A 323 -4.07 17.55 -36.15
CA ALA A 323 -3.47 18.66 -35.41
C ALA A 323 -2.65 19.57 -36.33
N ALA A 324 -1.76 19.01 -37.15
CA ALA A 324 -0.92 19.76 -38.08
C ALA A 324 -1.75 20.55 -39.10
N SER A 325 -2.75 19.90 -39.71
CA SER A 325 -3.63 20.53 -40.70
C SER A 325 -4.45 21.67 -40.09
N GLY A 326 -4.96 21.48 -38.87
CA GLY A 326 -5.65 22.55 -38.15
C GLY A 326 -4.74 23.72 -37.81
N LEU A 327 -3.59 23.45 -37.18
CA LEU A 327 -2.62 24.49 -36.82
C LEU A 327 -2.11 25.27 -38.04
N LYS A 328 -1.84 24.59 -39.16
CA LYS A 328 -1.40 25.22 -40.41
C LYS A 328 -2.45 26.16 -41.00
N ARG A 329 -3.74 25.82 -40.91
CA ARG A 329 -4.84 26.71 -41.35
C ARG A 329 -4.93 28.00 -40.54
N HIS A 330 -4.49 27.97 -39.28
CA HIS A 330 -4.53 29.12 -38.38
C HIS A 330 -3.14 29.77 -38.15
N ALA A 331 -2.14 29.49 -39.00
CA ALA A 331 -0.80 30.08 -38.88
C ALA A 331 -0.85 31.62 -38.78
N GLY A 332 -0.03 32.20 -37.89
CA GLY A 332 -0.07 33.62 -37.51
C GLY A 332 -1.15 33.99 -36.48
N ARG A 333 -2.09 33.08 -36.18
CA ARG A 333 -3.17 33.23 -35.18
C ARG A 333 -3.17 32.08 -34.17
N VAL A 334 -2.00 31.48 -33.93
CA VAL A 334 -1.81 30.36 -33.00
C VAL A 334 -1.22 30.84 -31.67
N GLY A 335 -1.84 30.43 -30.56
CA GLY A 335 -1.23 30.47 -29.23
C GLY A 335 -0.64 29.11 -28.85
N VAL A 336 0.45 29.12 -28.09
CA VAL A 336 1.05 27.93 -27.45
C VAL A 336 1.19 28.25 -25.97
N LEU A 337 0.48 27.52 -25.13
CA LEU A 337 0.45 27.71 -23.68
C LEU A 337 0.88 26.43 -22.98
N ILE A 338 2.01 26.45 -22.29
CA ILE A 338 2.58 25.27 -21.63
C ILE A 338 2.99 25.55 -20.19
N SER A 339 3.20 24.49 -19.41
CA SER A 339 3.74 24.59 -18.05
C SER A 339 5.26 24.73 -18.02
N ALA A 340 5.79 25.49 -17.06
CA ALA A 340 7.20 25.48 -16.68
C ALA A 340 7.65 24.14 -16.06
N ALA A 341 6.71 23.30 -15.61
CA ALA A 341 6.94 21.94 -15.11
C ALA A 341 7.04 20.90 -16.25
N THR A 342 7.84 21.23 -17.25
CA THR A 342 8.20 20.44 -18.45
C THR A 342 9.72 20.40 -18.56
N SER A 343 10.26 19.46 -19.33
CA SER A 343 11.72 19.37 -19.52
C SER A 343 12.26 20.57 -20.30
N ARG A 344 13.58 20.81 -20.21
CA ARG A 344 14.25 21.86 -21.01
C ARG A 344 14.06 21.62 -22.49
N GLU A 345 14.10 20.37 -22.91
CA GLU A 345 13.93 19.93 -24.29
C GLU A 345 12.50 20.23 -24.78
N GLU A 346 11.49 19.92 -23.98
CA GLU A 346 10.08 20.21 -24.30
C GLU A 346 9.85 21.73 -24.46
N GLN A 347 10.32 22.55 -23.52
CA GLN A 347 10.20 24.01 -23.62
C GLN A 347 10.91 24.57 -24.85
N HIS A 348 12.08 24.03 -25.18
CA HIS A 348 12.80 24.41 -26.40
C HIS A 348 11.98 24.09 -27.64
N LEU A 349 11.44 22.87 -27.76
CA LEU A 349 10.65 22.46 -28.92
C LEU A 349 9.36 23.26 -29.06
N TYR A 350 8.62 23.51 -27.97
CA TYR A 350 7.42 24.37 -28.05
C TYR A 350 7.76 25.82 -28.45
N SER A 351 8.92 26.34 -28.09
CA SER A 351 9.38 27.66 -28.56
C SER A 351 9.63 27.69 -30.06
N ARG A 352 10.20 26.61 -30.63
CA ARG A 352 10.41 26.46 -32.08
C ARG A 352 9.09 26.22 -32.81
N LEU A 353 8.17 25.46 -32.24
CA LEU A 353 6.83 25.26 -32.78
C LEU A 353 6.05 26.57 -32.88
N ALA A 354 6.04 27.37 -31.79
CA ALA A 354 5.37 28.67 -31.78
C ALA A 354 6.00 29.61 -32.83
N ALA A 355 7.34 29.67 -32.90
CA ALA A 355 8.05 30.48 -33.89
C ALA A 355 7.74 30.05 -35.33
N GLY A 356 7.78 28.75 -35.64
CA GLY A 356 7.49 28.22 -36.98
C GLY A 356 6.04 28.45 -37.44
N LEU A 357 5.11 28.62 -36.51
CA LEU A 357 3.71 28.96 -36.79
C LEU A 357 3.44 30.47 -36.81
N ASN A 358 4.47 31.32 -36.63
CA ASN A 358 4.33 32.76 -36.36
C ASN A 358 3.32 33.04 -35.21
N GLY A 359 3.33 32.15 -34.21
CA GLY A 359 2.41 32.17 -33.08
C GLY A 359 3.00 32.85 -31.85
N ARG A 360 2.23 32.82 -30.76
CA ARG A 360 2.63 33.36 -29.45
C ARG A 360 2.87 32.24 -28.46
N LEU A 361 4.01 32.25 -27.77
CA LEU A 361 4.30 31.32 -26.68
C LEU A 361 4.08 32.00 -25.33
N ALA A 362 3.53 31.24 -24.37
CA ALA A 362 3.66 31.54 -22.95
C ALA A 362 3.95 30.27 -22.15
N VAL A 363 4.83 30.42 -21.16
CA VAL A 363 5.20 29.36 -20.21
C VAL A 363 4.69 29.77 -18.83
N ILE A 364 3.78 28.99 -18.26
CA ILE A 364 3.14 29.27 -16.99
C ILE A 364 3.97 28.71 -15.83
N PRO A 365 4.43 29.54 -14.87
CA PRO A 365 5.23 29.08 -13.74
C PRO A 365 4.40 28.27 -12.74
N THR A 366 5.07 27.39 -11.99
CA THR A 366 4.47 26.73 -10.83
C THR A 366 4.53 27.66 -9.61
N LEU A 367 3.40 27.84 -8.93
CA LEU A 367 3.26 28.69 -7.74
C LEU A 367 2.78 27.91 -6.51
N PRO A 368 3.02 28.43 -5.29
CA PRO A 368 2.48 27.87 -4.06
C PRO A 368 0.96 28.05 -3.96
N ALA A 369 0.34 27.32 -3.03
CA ALA A 369 -1.08 27.50 -2.71
C ALA A 369 -1.42 28.95 -2.34
N GLY A 370 -2.58 29.42 -2.81
CA GLY A 370 -3.05 30.79 -2.58
C GLY A 370 -2.47 31.85 -3.54
N GLN A 371 -1.64 31.45 -4.51
CA GLN A 371 -1.17 32.33 -5.58
C GLN A 371 -1.53 31.74 -6.95
N GLU A 372 -2.00 32.60 -7.85
CA GLU A 372 -2.32 32.22 -9.23
C GLU A 372 -1.33 32.85 -10.20
N ALA A 373 -0.93 32.08 -11.21
CA ALA A 373 -0.04 32.58 -12.23
C ALA A 373 -0.82 33.56 -13.12
N ALA A 374 -0.27 34.75 -13.33
CA ALA A 374 -0.83 35.67 -14.30
C ALA A 374 -0.84 35.03 -15.69
N LEU A 375 -2.04 34.91 -16.26
CA LEU A 375 -2.21 34.47 -17.63
C LEU A 375 -1.65 35.54 -18.59
N PRO A 376 -1.02 35.15 -19.72
CA PRO A 376 -0.43 36.11 -20.65
C PRO A 376 -1.49 37.03 -21.26
N GLU A 377 -1.14 38.32 -21.41
CA GLU A 377 -2.05 39.36 -21.92
C GLU A 377 -2.66 39.01 -23.29
N TRP A 378 -1.90 38.29 -24.13
CA TRP A 378 -2.37 37.89 -25.46
C TRP A 378 -3.52 36.88 -25.43
N LEU A 379 -3.86 36.24 -24.30
CA LEU A 379 -5.05 35.38 -24.24
C LEU A 379 -6.35 36.17 -24.43
N ALA A 380 -6.37 37.46 -24.06
CA ALA A 380 -7.52 38.33 -24.35
C ALA A 380 -7.76 38.50 -25.86
N GLU A 381 -6.74 38.24 -26.69
CA GLU A 381 -6.84 38.31 -28.14
C GLU A 381 -7.67 37.16 -28.75
N ILE A 382 -7.96 36.09 -28.00
CA ILE A 382 -8.88 35.01 -28.41
C ILE A 382 -10.27 35.60 -28.69
N GLN A 383 -10.78 36.42 -27.77
CA GLN A 383 -12.11 37.05 -27.91
C GLN A 383 -12.19 38.01 -29.10
N SER A 384 -11.07 38.65 -29.47
CA SER A 384 -10.99 39.52 -30.64
C SER A 384 -10.80 38.76 -31.97
N GLY A 385 -10.66 37.43 -31.92
CA GLY A 385 -10.35 36.57 -33.06
C GLY A 385 -8.90 36.69 -33.55
N LYS A 386 -8.03 37.50 -32.94
CA LYS A 386 -6.61 37.58 -33.35
C LYS A 386 -5.86 36.27 -33.06
N ILE A 387 -6.30 35.51 -32.06
CA ILE A 387 -5.91 34.11 -31.83
C ILE A 387 -7.14 33.24 -32.06
N THR A 388 -7.04 32.29 -33.00
CA THR A 388 -8.14 31.35 -33.32
C THR A 388 -7.78 29.90 -33.04
N ALA A 389 -6.50 29.60 -32.86
CA ALA A 389 -6.05 28.26 -32.52
C ALA A 389 -5.14 28.25 -31.30
N LEU A 390 -5.20 27.20 -30.49
CA LEU A 390 -4.40 27.06 -29.27
C LEU A 390 -3.83 25.64 -29.16
N VAL A 391 -2.52 25.55 -28.89
CA VAL A 391 -1.88 24.35 -28.35
C VAL A 391 -1.76 24.52 -26.84
N LEU A 392 -2.41 23.65 -26.08
CA LEU A 392 -2.53 23.73 -24.63
C LEU A 392 -1.87 22.52 -23.95
N GLY A 393 -0.79 22.77 -23.20
CA GLY A 393 -0.06 21.79 -22.39
C GLY A 393 -0.25 22.02 -20.89
N GLY A 394 -1.47 21.82 -20.40
CA GLY A 394 -1.87 22.04 -19.01
C GLY A 394 -3.32 22.49 -18.85
N ASP A 395 -3.82 22.51 -17.62
CA ASP A 395 -5.16 22.95 -17.25
C ASP A 395 -5.16 24.37 -16.67
N PHE A 396 -5.02 25.38 -17.53
CA PHE A 396 -4.86 26.79 -17.13
C PHE A 396 -6.08 27.66 -17.36
N LEU A 397 -6.97 27.29 -18.28
CA LEU A 397 -8.03 28.16 -18.78
C LEU A 397 -9.39 27.75 -18.24
N ALA A 398 -10.14 28.73 -17.74
CA ALA A 398 -11.57 28.57 -17.50
C ALA A 398 -12.34 28.41 -18.84
N PRO A 399 -13.50 27.73 -18.84
CA PRO A 399 -14.30 27.50 -20.05
C PRO A 399 -14.54 28.75 -20.90
N GLU A 400 -14.82 29.89 -20.27
CA GLU A 400 -15.18 31.16 -20.90
C GLU A 400 -13.97 31.79 -21.62
N GLN A 401 -12.76 31.53 -21.12
CA GLN A 401 -11.52 32.06 -21.71
C GLN A 401 -11.13 31.34 -23.00
N ALA A 402 -11.71 30.15 -23.23
CA ALA A 402 -11.54 29.39 -24.46
C ALA A 402 -12.65 29.66 -25.49
N ASP A 403 -13.65 30.49 -25.17
CA ASP A 403 -14.69 30.88 -26.12
C ASP A 403 -14.10 31.73 -27.25
N GLY A 404 -14.44 31.38 -28.50
CA GLY A 404 -13.88 32.02 -29.70
C GLY A 404 -12.68 31.29 -30.32
N LEU A 405 -12.19 30.21 -29.70
CA LEU A 405 -11.25 29.30 -30.36
C LEU A 405 -11.96 28.46 -31.43
N ASP A 406 -11.45 28.48 -32.66
CA ASP A 406 -11.89 27.63 -33.75
C ASP A 406 -11.21 26.25 -33.71
N PHE A 407 -9.97 26.19 -33.17
CA PHE A 407 -9.16 24.98 -33.15
C PHE A 407 -8.32 24.83 -31.86
N LEU A 408 -8.56 23.78 -31.09
CA LEU A 408 -7.86 23.49 -29.84
C LEU A 408 -7.16 22.12 -29.90
N VAL A 409 -5.85 22.13 -29.66
CA VAL A 409 -5.01 20.94 -29.49
C VAL A 409 -4.59 20.86 -28.03
N ILE A 410 -4.92 19.77 -27.35
CA ILE A 410 -4.47 19.50 -25.97
C ILE A 410 -3.34 18.47 -25.99
N VAL A 411 -2.24 18.77 -25.30
CA VAL A 411 -1.11 17.86 -25.11
C VAL A 411 -0.88 17.70 -23.61
N ASP A 412 -1.48 16.68 -23.01
CA ASP A 412 -1.37 16.45 -21.56
C ASP A 412 -1.51 14.96 -21.23
N GLY A 413 -1.01 14.57 -20.04
CA GLY A 413 -1.20 13.25 -19.48
C GLY A 413 -2.43 13.14 -18.57
N LEU A 414 -3.02 14.27 -18.14
CA LEU A 414 -4.21 14.34 -17.30
C LEU A 414 -5.38 15.02 -18.03
N PRO A 415 -6.65 14.70 -17.70
CA PRO A 415 -7.80 15.34 -18.31
C PRO A 415 -7.85 16.84 -17.99
N VAL A 416 -8.09 17.66 -19.00
CA VAL A 416 -8.15 19.13 -18.89
C VAL A 416 -9.61 19.59 -18.82
N ARG A 417 -9.91 20.64 -18.04
CA ARG A 417 -11.31 21.05 -17.77
C ARG A 417 -12.07 21.46 -19.04
N ILE A 418 -11.36 22.00 -20.03
CA ILE A 418 -11.91 22.40 -21.34
C ILE A 418 -11.73 21.32 -22.44
N GLN A 419 -11.37 20.09 -22.08
CA GLN A 419 -11.11 19.00 -23.04
C GLN A 419 -12.31 18.70 -23.95
N TYR A 420 -13.54 18.93 -23.49
CA TYR A 420 -14.74 18.78 -24.31
C TYR A 420 -14.82 19.77 -25.48
N LYS A 421 -14.00 20.83 -25.51
CA LYS A 421 -13.84 21.75 -26.65
C LYS A 421 -12.68 21.36 -27.59
N ALA A 422 -11.81 20.43 -27.18
CA ALA A 422 -10.63 20.08 -27.95
C ALA A 422 -11.00 19.42 -29.28
N ASN A 423 -10.36 19.86 -30.35
CA ASN A 423 -10.41 19.22 -31.66
C ASN A 423 -9.47 18.03 -31.72
N VAL A 424 -8.33 18.11 -31.01
CA VAL A 424 -7.37 17.02 -30.89
C VAL A 424 -6.87 16.92 -29.44
N VAL A 425 -6.79 15.70 -28.92
CA VAL A 425 -6.17 15.37 -27.63
C VAL A 425 -5.02 14.41 -27.89
N LEU A 426 -3.82 14.79 -27.47
CA LEU A 426 -2.59 14.02 -27.62
C LEU A 426 -2.07 13.61 -26.24
N PRO A 427 -2.16 12.32 -25.85
CA PRO A 427 -1.79 11.88 -24.52
C PRO A 427 -0.28 11.95 -24.30
N ALA A 428 0.14 12.71 -23.30
CA ALA A 428 1.52 12.94 -22.94
C ALA A 428 2.02 12.06 -21.78
N ALA A 429 3.30 11.71 -21.84
CA ALA A 429 4.04 11.13 -20.73
C ALA A 429 4.20 12.17 -19.60
N LEU A 430 4.17 11.72 -18.35
CA LEU A 430 4.34 12.58 -17.18
C LEU A 430 5.65 12.27 -16.45
N LEU A 431 6.31 13.33 -15.97
CA LEU A 431 7.40 13.25 -15.00
C LEU A 431 8.48 12.24 -15.43
N ALA A 432 8.65 11.13 -14.68
CA ALA A 432 9.67 10.13 -14.94
C ALA A 432 9.30 9.07 -16.00
N GLU A 433 8.30 9.34 -16.85
CA GLU A 433 8.01 8.57 -18.07
C GLU A 433 8.78 9.09 -19.31
N SER A 434 9.38 10.26 -19.20
CA SER A 434 10.23 10.89 -20.21
C SER A 434 11.65 11.08 -19.68
N ALA A 435 12.63 11.08 -20.58
CA ALA A 435 14.03 11.43 -20.28
C ALA A 435 14.32 12.83 -20.81
N GLY A 436 15.34 13.49 -20.26
CA GLY A 436 15.71 14.84 -20.65
C GLY A 436 16.53 15.54 -19.58
N THR A 437 16.43 16.86 -19.53
CA THR A 437 17.10 17.68 -18.51
C THR A 437 16.16 18.75 -17.95
N LEU A 438 16.44 19.19 -16.72
CA LEU A 438 15.84 20.41 -16.17
C LEU A 438 16.93 21.39 -15.75
N ARG A 439 16.61 22.68 -15.74
CA ARG A 439 17.44 23.74 -15.15
C ARG A 439 16.77 24.19 -13.87
N THR A 440 17.49 24.09 -12.76
CA THR A 440 16.97 24.54 -11.47
C THR A 440 17.01 26.07 -11.35
N ALA A 441 16.27 26.62 -10.42
CA ALA A 441 16.35 28.04 -10.09
C ALA A 441 17.74 28.48 -9.61
N ALA A 442 18.53 27.54 -9.06
CA ALA A 442 19.94 27.75 -8.72
C ALA A 442 20.88 27.72 -9.95
N GLY A 443 20.35 27.45 -11.15
CA GLY A 443 21.09 27.41 -12.41
C GLY A 443 21.73 26.05 -12.73
N GLU A 444 21.56 25.03 -11.88
CA GLU A 444 22.10 23.69 -12.11
C GLU A 444 21.31 22.97 -13.21
N ILE A 445 22.00 22.28 -14.13
CA ILE A 445 21.35 21.36 -15.07
C ILE A 445 21.37 19.96 -14.46
N LYS A 446 20.20 19.33 -14.37
CA LYS A 446 20.03 17.98 -13.82
C LYS A 446 19.40 17.02 -14.81
N PRO A 447 19.83 15.76 -14.86
CA PRO A 447 19.26 14.75 -15.73
C PRO A 447 17.89 14.27 -15.20
N LEU A 448 16.97 14.07 -16.13
CA LEU A 448 15.70 13.38 -15.95
C LEU A 448 15.84 11.99 -16.54
N ALA A 449 15.49 10.98 -15.75
CA ALA A 449 15.58 9.60 -16.16
C ALA A 449 14.17 9.10 -16.48
N ARG A 450 14.02 8.45 -17.62
CA ARG A 450 12.84 7.64 -17.90
C ARG A 450 12.93 6.35 -17.10
N VAL A 451 12.15 6.26 -16.02
CA VAL A 451 12.14 5.11 -15.10
C VAL A 451 10.85 4.31 -15.21
N SER A 452 9.77 4.92 -15.70
CA SER A 452 8.47 4.28 -15.89
C SER A 452 8.07 4.27 -17.36
N ARG A 453 7.22 3.31 -17.74
CA ARG A 453 6.54 3.34 -19.04
C ARG A 453 5.29 4.20 -18.93
N ALA A 454 5.05 5.06 -19.93
CA ALA A 454 3.81 5.82 -20.03
C ALA A 454 2.63 4.85 -20.26
N PRO A 455 1.46 5.10 -19.67
CA PRO A 455 0.31 4.22 -19.78
C PRO A 455 -0.36 4.33 -21.17
N GLY A 456 -0.97 3.24 -21.60
CA GLY A 456 -1.67 3.19 -22.89
C GLY A 456 -0.74 3.46 -24.08
N GLN A 457 -1.09 4.45 -24.88
CA GLN A 457 -0.34 4.93 -26.03
C GLN A 457 0.28 6.32 -25.79
N ALA A 458 0.32 6.81 -24.55
CA ALA A 458 0.91 8.11 -24.24
C ALA A 458 2.40 8.15 -24.64
N ARG A 459 2.87 9.30 -25.15
CA ARG A 459 4.24 9.50 -25.65
C ARG A 459 4.94 10.65 -24.92
N PRO A 460 6.28 10.61 -24.78
CA PRO A 460 7.06 11.79 -24.39
C PRO A 460 6.71 13.02 -25.23
N GLU A 461 6.54 14.18 -24.61
CA GLU A 461 6.10 15.38 -25.33
C GLU A 461 7.11 15.85 -26.37
N TRP A 462 8.40 15.64 -26.14
CA TRP A 462 9.41 15.96 -27.12
C TRP A 462 9.22 15.16 -28.43
N GLU A 463 8.74 13.91 -28.35
CA GLU A 463 8.40 13.09 -29.53
C GLU A 463 7.14 13.65 -30.21
N ILE A 464 6.12 14.04 -29.44
CA ILE A 464 4.89 14.65 -29.96
C ILE A 464 5.21 15.96 -30.70
N ALA A 465 6.00 16.84 -30.08
CA ALA A 465 6.40 18.11 -30.65
C ALA A 465 7.27 17.94 -31.91
N ARG A 466 8.20 16.96 -31.89
CA ARG A 466 8.99 16.58 -33.08
C ARG A 466 8.10 16.12 -34.22
N ASP A 467 7.21 15.16 -33.98
CA ASP A 467 6.38 14.55 -35.03
C ASP A 467 5.37 15.56 -35.60
N LEU A 468 4.86 16.47 -34.76
CA LEU A 468 4.03 17.59 -35.19
C LEU A 468 4.83 18.58 -36.04
N GLY A 469 6.07 18.90 -35.62
CA GLY A 469 6.98 19.76 -36.37
C GLY A 469 7.33 19.21 -37.75
N GLN A 470 7.49 17.89 -37.87
CA GLN A 470 7.72 17.22 -39.16
C GLN A 470 6.53 17.40 -40.12
N ARG A 471 5.30 17.23 -39.65
CA ARG A 471 4.06 17.43 -40.44
C ARG A 471 3.78 18.89 -40.80
N LEU A 472 4.29 19.81 -39.98
CA LEU A 472 4.22 21.25 -40.23
C LEU A 472 5.38 21.78 -41.08
N ASP A 473 6.29 20.90 -41.53
CA ASP A 473 7.50 21.26 -42.28
C ASP A 473 8.41 22.27 -41.55
N ILE A 474 8.54 22.17 -40.22
CA ILE A 474 9.40 23.03 -39.39
C ILE A 474 10.76 22.32 -39.17
N PRO A 475 11.86 22.73 -39.85
CA PRO A 475 13.13 22.01 -39.79
C PRO A 475 13.77 22.00 -38.39
N GLU A 476 13.55 23.03 -37.58
CA GLU A 476 14.09 23.21 -36.24
C GLU A 476 13.52 22.23 -35.20
N LEU A 477 12.56 21.39 -35.59
CA LEU A 477 11.94 20.35 -34.75
C LEU A 477 12.38 18.94 -35.14
N ARG A 478 13.29 18.78 -36.11
CA ARG A 478 13.74 17.46 -36.59
C ARG A 478 14.91 16.94 -35.76
N PHE A 479 14.62 16.03 -34.83
CA PHE A 479 15.61 15.38 -33.97
C PHE A 479 15.35 13.88 -33.87
N ASP A 480 16.40 13.06 -33.82
CA ASP A 480 16.25 11.61 -33.68
C ASP A 480 16.20 11.19 -32.20
N ALA A 481 16.92 11.90 -31.32
CA ALA A 481 16.95 11.63 -29.89
C ALA A 481 16.82 12.89 -29.02
N VAL A 482 16.33 12.72 -27.78
CA VAL A 482 16.19 13.83 -26.81
C VAL A 482 17.53 14.47 -26.45
N GLN A 483 18.63 13.71 -26.50
CA GLN A 483 19.98 14.21 -26.26
C GLN A 483 20.41 15.23 -27.33
N ASP A 484 19.95 15.07 -28.56
CA ASP A 484 20.23 16.01 -29.66
C ASP A 484 19.52 17.34 -29.43
N VAL A 485 18.28 17.28 -28.92
CA VAL A 485 17.53 18.47 -28.48
C VAL A 485 18.30 19.17 -27.35
N ALA A 486 18.74 18.41 -26.33
CA ALA A 486 19.51 18.96 -25.21
C ALA A 486 20.79 19.66 -25.67
N ALA A 487 21.50 19.09 -26.65
CA ALA A 487 22.72 19.67 -27.23
C ALA A 487 22.45 20.94 -28.06
N ALA A 488 21.25 21.08 -28.63
CA ALA A 488 20.85 22.27 -29.37
C ALA A 488 20.55 23.48 -28.46
N ILE A 489 20.29 23.25 -27.17
CA ILE A 489 20.01 24.31 -26.19
C ILE A 489 21.33 24.94 -25.74
N LYS A 490 21.67 26.09 -26.34
CA LYS A 490 22.92 26.82 -26.04
C LYS A 490 22.81 27.75 -24.83
N ASP A 491 21.70 28.49 -24.74
CA ASP A 491 21.43 29.44 -23.66
C ASP A 491 19.96 29.36 -23.25
N ASP A 492 19.70 28.97 -22.00
CA ASP A 492 18.39 29.02 -21.36
C ASP A 492 18.54 29.59 -19.95
N THR A 493 17.69 30.55 -19.61
CA THR A 493 17.76 31.26 -18.34
C THR A 493 17.24 30.38 -17.21
N PRO A 494 17.89 30.37 -16.02
CA PRO A 494 17.32 29.73 -14.84
C PRO A 494 15.91 30.25 -14.56
N PRO A 495 14.93 29.38 -14.24
CA PRO A 495 13.62 29.83 -13.82
C PRO A 495 13.71 30.63 -12.52
N ALA A 496 12.71 31.46 -12.24
CA ALA A 496 12.62 32.15 -10.97
C ALA A 496 12.58 31.15 -9.80
N PRO A 497 13.21 31.49 -8.65
CA PRO A 497 13.10 30.69 -7.43
C PRO A 497 11.66 30.47 -7.02
N PHE A 498 11.37 29.28 -6.49
CA PHE A 498 10.02 28.99 -6.01
C PHE A 498 9.71 29.83 -4.76
N PRO A 499 8.56 30.52 -4.67
CA PRO A 499 8.20 31.28 -3.48
C PRO A 499 7.92 30.35 -2.29
N GLY A 500 8.79 30.38 -1.27
CA GLY A 500 8.68 29.54 -0.07
C GLY A 500 9.70 28.39 -0.04
N ASN A 501 9.54 27.43 0.88
CA ASN A 501 10.44 26.27 0.95
C ASN A 501 9.65 24.97 1.27
N PRO A 502 9.13 24.29 0.22
CA PRO A 502 8.32 23.08 0.38
C PRO A 502 8.98 21.95 1.17
N ARG A 503 10.32 21.93 1.28
CA ARG A 503 11.07 20.91 2.03
C ARG A 503 11.09 21.17 3.53
N GLN A 504 10.86 22.42 3.93
CA GLN A 504 10.89 22.85 5.32
C GLN A 504 9.50 23.18 5.88
N ASP A 505 8.54 23.48 5.01
CA ASP A 505 7.16 23.80 5.36
C ASP A 505 6.18 23.15 4.36
N VAL A 506 5.26 22.35 4.88
CA VAL A 506 4.24 21.64 4.07
C VAL A 506 3.15 22.58 3.55
N PHE A 507 2.96 23.74 4.19
CA PHE A 507 1.94 24.70 3.76
C PHE A 507 2.41 25.57 2.58
N THR A 508 3.70 25.47 2.20
CA THR A 508 4.24 26.14 1.02
C THR A 508 4.36 25.18 -0.18
N LEU A 509 3.69 24.03 -0.17
CA LEU A 509 3.73 23.11 -1.32
C LEU A 509 3.10 23.77 -2.57
N PRO A 510 3.61 23.46 -3.78
CA PRO A 510 2.90 23.73 -5.03
C PRO A 510 1.45 23.24 -4.96
N ALA A 511 0.49 24.08 -5.33
CA ALA A 511 -0.93 23.69 -5.37
C ALA A 511 -1.29 22.95 -6.66
N THR A 512 -0.59 23.25 -7.75
CA THR A 512 -0.89 22.71 -9.07
C THR A 512 0.32 22.06 -9.73
N TYR A 513 0.07 21.09 -10.60
CA TYR A 513 1.04 20.57 -11.57
C TYR A 513 0.46 20.75 -12.96
N ARG A 514 1.11 21.59 -13.79
CA ARG A 514 0.61 21.97 -15.12
C ARG A 514 -0.84 22.48 -15.09
N GLY A 515 -1.18 23.30 -14.09
CA GLY A 515 -2.54 23.84 -13.91
C GLY A 515 -3.54 22.89 -13.23
N HIS A 516 -3.30 21.58 -13.27
CA HIS A 516 -4.12 20.60 -12.54
C HIS A 516 -3.94 20.75 -11.03
N LEU A 517 -5.04 20.79 -10.27
CA LEU A 517 -4.97 20.80 -8.82
C LEU A 517 -4.36 19.48 -8.31
N LEU A 518 -3.26 19.57 -7.58
CA LEU A 518 -2.55 18.38 -7.10
C LEU A 518 -3.38 17.56 -6.13
N ALA A 519 -4.25 18.19 -5.35
CA ALA A 519 -5.13 17.50 -4.42
C ALA A 519 -6.27 16.73 -5.11
N ASP A 520 -6.61 17.05 -6.36
CA ASP A 520 -7.59 16.26 -7.14
C ASP A 520 -7.01 14.91 -7.58
N VAL A 521 -5.68 14.87 -7.76
CA VAL A 521 -4.95 13.65 -8.13
C VAL A 521 -4.45 12.91 -6.89
N VAL A 522 -4.05 13.65 -5.86
CA VAL A 522 -3.50 13.13 -4.61
C VAL A 522 -4.29 13.70 -3.42
N PRO A 523 -5.46 13.12 -3.09
CA PRO A 523 -6.41 13.70 -2.11
C PRO A 523 -5.84 13.94 -0.72
N ALA A 524 -4.81 13.19 -0.31
CA ALA A 524 -4.15 13.36 0.98
C ALA A 524 -3.47 14.75 1.14
N LEU A 525 -3.24 15.47 0.05
CA LEU A 525 -2.68 16.83 0.08
C LEU A 525 -3.63 17.88 0.66
N THR A 526 -4.94 17.62 0.69
CA THR A 526 -5.93 18.49 1.35
C THR A 526 -5.60 18.72 2.84
N ALA A 527 -4.94 17.76 3.49
CA ALA A 527 -4.46 17.89 4.86
C ALA A 527 -3.44 19.04 5.06
N PHE A 528 -2.84 19.53 3.98
CA PHE A 528 -1.93 20.68 3.98
C PHE A 528 -2.59 21.98 3.48
N GLY A 529 -3.92 21.99 3.33
CA GLY A 529 -4.67 23.17 2.85
C GLY A 529 -4.60 23.40 1.34
N LEU A 530 -4.19 22.40 0.54
CA LEU A 530 -4.21 22.53 -0.91
C LEU A 530 -5.64 22.51 -1.45
N PRO A 531 -5.96 23.36 -2.45
CA PRO A 531 -7.29 23.43 -3.04
C PRO A 531 -7.61 22.14 -3.81
N THR A 532 -8.88 21.77 -3.81
CA THR A 532 -9.42 20.61 -4.54
C THR A 532 -10.79 20.95 -5.11
N THR A 533 -11.12 20.40 -6.28
CA THR A 533 -12.48 20.40 -6.83
C THR A 533 -13.30 19.20 -6.36
N LEU A 534 -12.64 18.20 -5.77
CA LEU A 534 -13.32 17.04 -5.22
C LEU A 534 -14.12 17.47 -3.99
N SER A 535 -15.43 17.17 -3.97
CA SER A 535 -16.17 17.24 -2.72
C SER A 535 -15.68 16.12 -1.79
N PRO A 536 -15.49 16.40 -0.48
CA PRO A 536 -15.16 15.35 0.48
C PRO A 536 -16.24 14.27 0.40
N SER A 537 -15.81 13.02 0.20
CA SER A 537 -16.62 11.84 -0.12
C SER A 537 -17.61 11.37 0.97
N ARG A 538 -17.99 12.26 1.89
CA ARG A 538 -19.10 12.08 2.82
C ARG A 538 -20.45 12.03 2.09
N ASP A 539 -20.55 12.55 0.87
CA ASP A 539 -21.81 12.65 0.10
C ASP A 539 -22.22 11.42 -0.73
N ASP A 540 -21.48 10.31 -0.70
CA ASP A 540 -21.88 9.05 -1.37
C ASP A 540 -22.46 8.00 -0.41
N GLN A 541 -22.69 8.34 0.88
CA GLN A 541 -23.38 7.37 1.73
C GLN A 541 -24.84 7.27 1.27
N PRO A 542 -25.32 6.06 0.94
CA PRO A 542 -26.69 5.86 0.50
C PRO A 542 -27.67 6.41 1.53
N THR A 543 -28.61 7.24 1.08
CA THR A 543 -29.74 7.69 1.90
C THR A 543 -30.81 6.60 2.00
N GLU A 544 -30.88 5.73 1.00
CA GLU A 544 -31.71 4.52 0.93
C GLU A 544 -30.83 3.26 1.00
N GLY A 545 -31.43 2.06 1.04
CA GLY A 545 -30.69 0.78 1.09
C GLY A 545 -30.78 0.07 2.43
N TYR A 546 -29.75 -0.69 2.80
CA TYR A 546 -29.77 -1.63 3.93
C TYR A 546 -29.09 -1.04 5.16
N GLU A 547 -29.79 -1.03 6.30
CA GLU A 547 -29.28 -0.42 7.52
C GLU A 547 -28.23 -1.29 8.21
N LEU A 548 -27.10 -0.68 8.57
CA LEU A 548 -26.04 -1.29 9.40
C LEU A 548 -26.38 -1.11 10.88
N LEU A 549 -26.92 -2.16 11.49
CA LEU A 549 -27.39 -2.18 12.87
C LEU A 549 -26.26 -2.21 13.89
N GLU A 550 -25.21 -2.98 13.61
CA GLU A 550 -24.04 -3.15 14.48
C GLU A 550 -22.79 -3.27 13.61
N ILE A 551 -21.71 -2.60 14.03
CA ILE A 551 -20.36 -2.90 13.55
C ILE A 551 -19.42 -2.96 14.74
N ARG A 552 -18.66 -4.05 14.85
CA ARG A 552 -17.76 -4.29 15.98
C ARG A 552 -16.56 -5.13 15.58
N GLU A 553 -15.37 -4.70 15.95
CA GLU A 553 -14.17 -5.53 15.81
C GLU A 553 -14.16 -6.62 16.91
N LEU A 554 -14.13 -7.89 16.51
CA LEU A 554 -14.12 -9.04 17.42
C LEU A 554 -12.70 -9.35 17.90
N VAL A 555 -11.80 -9.43 16.95
CA VAL A 555 -10.36 -9.63 17.11
C VAL A 555 -9.65 -8.85 16.01
N PRO A 556 -8.34 -8.57 16.11
CA PRO A 556 -7.64 -7.76 15.13
C PRO A 556 -7.90 -8.17 13.67
N ASN A 557 -8.37 -7.20 12.87
CA ASN A 557 -8.80 -7.32 11.46
C ASN A 557 -10.13 -8.04 11.22
N MET A 558 -10.78 -8.64 12.23
CA MET A 558 -12.07 -9.35 12.08
C MET A 558 -13.20 -8.51 12.64
N HIS A 559 -14.15 -8.16 11.76
CA HIS A 559 -15.24 -7.26 12.08
C HIS A 559 -16.57 -7.96 11.90
N LEU A 560 -17.39 -7.93 12.94
CA LEU A 560 -18.80 -8.28 12.90
C LEU A 560 -19.56 -7.12 12.29
N LEU A 561 -20.35 -7.40 11.26
CA LEU A 561 -21.36 -6.50 10.72
C LEU A 561 -22.73 -7.15 10.85
N ARG A 562 -23.68 -6.44 11.44
CA ARG A 562 -25.09 -6.83 11.47
C ARG A 562 -25.91 -5.89 10.63
N ILE A 563 -26.63 -6.43 9.68
CA ILE A 563 -27.35 -5.66 8.66
C ILE A 563 -28.81 -6.07 8.67
N HIS A 564 -29.71 -5.09 8.62
CA HIS A 564 -31.13 -5.35 8.44
C HIS A 564 -31.41 -5.67 6.95
N ALA A 565 -31.66 -6.93 6.64
CA ALA A 565 -31.93 -7.45 5.29
C ALA A 565 -33.00 -8.57 5.32
N PRO A 566 -34.29 -8.22 5.50
CA PRO A 566 -35.35 -9.21 5.78
C PRO A 566 -35.51 -10.31 4.74
N GLN A 567 -35.43 -9.96 3.45
CA GLN A 567 -35.58 -10.95 2.37
C GLN A 567 -34.44 -11.97 2.36
N VAL A 568 -33.23 -11.53 2.70
CA VAL A 568 -32.05 -12.40 2.80
C VAL A 568 -32.21 -13.32 4.00
N ALA A 569 -32.49 -12.75 5.18
CA ALA A 569 -32.63 -13.50 6.42
C ALA A 569 -33.70 -14.59 6.35
N ALA A 570 -34.84 -14.32 5.70
CA ALA A 570 -35.93 -15.27 5.54
C ALA A 570 -35.57 -16.51 4.70
N HIS A 571 -34.57 -16.42 3.82
CA HIS A 571 -34.19 -17.50 2.90
C HIS A 571 -32.80 -18.06 3.15
N ALA A 572 -32.05 -17.47 4.08
CA ALA A 572 -30.67 -17.82 4.37
C ALA A 572 -30.57 -19.26 4.89
N LYS A 573 -29.59 -20.00 4.36
CA LYS A 573 -29.25 -21.36 4.77
C LYS A 573 -27.75 -21.49 5.01
N PRO A 574 -27.32 -22.47 5.83
CA PRO A 574 -25.90 -22.71 6.08
C PRO A 574 -25.12 -22.92 4.79
N GLY A 575 -23.94 -22.30 4.73
CA GLY A 575 -23.02 -22.37 3.60
C GLY A 575 -23.26 -21.37 2.48
N GLN A 576 -24.27 -20.49 2.59
CA GLN A 576 -24.52 -19.43 1.62
C GLN A 576 -23.75 -18.13 1.94
N PHE A 577 -23.72 -17.23 0.96
CA PHE A 577 -23.06 -15.93 1.07
C PHE A 577 -23.97 -14.81 0.54
N VAL A 578 -23.55 -13.56 0.74
CA VAL A 578 -24.18 -12.36 0.17
C VAL A 578 -23.14 -11.54 -0.59
N ILE A 579 -23.57 -10.77 -1.58
CA ILE A 579 -22.77 -9.70 -2.18
C ILE A 579 -23.10 -8.40 -1.46
N LEU A 580 -22.06 -7.70 -0.99
CA LEU A 580 -22.18 -6.38 -0.37
C LEU A 580 -21.56 -5.30 -1.26
N MET A 581 -22.17 -4.11 -1.22
CA MET A 581 -21.60 -2.85 -1.70
C MET A 581 -21.84 -1.75 -0.66
N ALA A 582 -20.77 -1.12 -0.18
CA ALA A 582 -20.88 -0.01 0.76
C ALA A 582 -21.55 1.20 0.10
N LYS A 583 -21.11 1.55 -1.11
CA LYS A 583 -21.62 2.64 -1.96
C LYS A 583 -22.07 2.09 -3.31
N GLU A 584 -22.86 2.84 -4.08
CA GLU A 584 -23.27 2.44 -5.44
C GLU A 584 -22.09 2.22 -6.39
N THR A 585 -20.97 2.89 -6.13
CA THR A 585 -19.72 2.77 -6.89
C THR A 585 -18.75 1.75 -6.30
N SER A 586 -19.07 1.10 -5.17
CA SER A 586 -18.21 0.09 -4.55
C SER A 586 -18.18 -1.21 -5.36
N GLU A 587 -17.11 -1.99 -5.21
CA GLU A 587 -17.02 -3.31 -5.82
C GLU A 587 -18.04 -4.28 -5.20
N ARG A 588 -18.66 -5.10 -6.04
CA ARG A 588 -19.52 -6.22 -5.62
C ARG A 588 -18.65 -7.32 -4.99
N THR A 589 -18.72 -7.47 -3.67
CA THR A 589 -17.82 -8.38 -2.95
C THR A 589 -18.59 -9.46 -2.18
N PRO A 590 -18.24 -10.76 -2.33
CA PRO A 590 -18.92 -11.83 -1.61
C PRO A 590 -18.45 -11.95 -0.16
N PHE A 591 -19.39 -12.16 0.76
CA PHE A 591 -19.14 -12.44 2.18
C PHE A 591 -20.05 -13.54 2.69
N THR A 592 -19.46 -14.53 3.37
CA THR A 592 -20.19 -15.66 3.94
C THR A 592 -21.15 -15.21 5.04
N LEU A 593 -22.38 -15.74 5.03
CA LEU A 593 -23.34 -15.54 6.11
C LEU A 593 -22.87 -16.30 7.36
N ALA A 594 -22.68 -15.56 8.46
CA ALA A 594 -22.18 -16.10 9.71
C ALA A 594 -23.29 -16.40 10.73
N ASP A 595 -24.39 -15.64 10.70
CA ASP A 595 -25.65 -15.95 11.41
C ASP A 595 -26.79 -15.12 10.80
N TRP A 596 -28.04 -15.41 11.14
CA TRP A 596 -29.21 -14.63 10.74
C TRP A 596 -30.42 -14.92 11.62
N ASP A 597 -31.37 -13.99 11.61
CA ASP A 597 -32.65 -14.09 12.30
C ASP A 597 -33.77 -13.66 11.35
N ALA A 598 -34.64 -14.61 11.01
CA ALA A 598 -35.74 -14.40 10.07
C ALA A 598 -36.89 -13.56 10.67
N ASP A 599 -37.04 -13.55 11.99
CA ASP A 599 -38.12 -12.82 12.68
C ASP A 599 -37.79 -11.33 12.75
N THR A 600 -36.53 -11.00 13.05
CA THR A 600 -36.04 -9.61 13.09
C THR A 600 -35.56 -9.10 11.73
N GLY A 601 -35.33 -10.00 10.76
CA GLY A 601 -34.84 -9.67 9.43
C GLY A 601 -33.35 -9.32 9.41
N GLU A 602 -32.57 -9.81 10.37
CA GLU A 602 -31.17 -9.49 10.57
C GLU A 602 -30.25 -10.54 9.93
N ILE A 603 -29.16 -10.10 9.29
CA ILE A 603 -28.06 -10.97 8.88
C ILE A 603 -26.76 -10.53 9.56
N THR A 604 -25.91 -11.50 9.91
CA THR A 604 -24.61 -11.29 10.54
C THR A 604 -23.50 -11.80 9.64
N LEU A 605 -22.45 -11.00 9.51
CA LEU A 605 -21.27 -11.27 8.68
C LEU A 605 -20.01 -11.06 9.51
N ILE A 606 -18.99 -11.89 9.30
CA ILE A 606 -17.64 -11.66 9.81
C ILE A 606 -16.72 -11.34 8.65
N ILE A 607 -16.22 -10.10 8.62
CA ILE A 607 -15.40 -9.56 7.54
C ILE A 607 -13.95 -9.40 8.02
N GLU A 608 -13.01 -9.99 7.28
CA GLU A 608 -11.58 -9.72 7.44
C GLU A 608 -11.17 -8.48 6.62
N GLU A 609 -10.51 -7.49 7.23
CA GLU A 609 -9.91 -6.35 6.51
C GLU A 609 -8.68 -6.83 5.71
N VAL A 610 -8.87 -7.17 4.43
CA VAL A 610 -7.80 -7.67 3.52
C VAL A 610 -7.76 -7.03 2.13
N GLY A 611 -8.48 -5.92 1.91
CA GLY A 611 -8.53 -5.26 0.61
C GLY A 611 -9.34 -3.97 0.63
N ARG A 612 -9.63 -3.42 -0.55
CA ARG A 612 -10.41 -2.18 -0.72
C ARG A 612 -11.82 -2.32 -0.13
N SER A 613 -12.61 -3.29 -0.62
CA SER A 613 -14.04 -3.39 -0.30
C SER A 613 -14.29 -3.73 1.17
N SER A 614 -13.51 -4.64 1.75
CA SER A 614 -13.59 -4.92 3.18
C SER A 614 -13.19 -3.72 4.01
N ARG A 615 -12.17 -2.96 3.59
CA ARG A 615 -11.80 -1.69 4.23
C ARG A 615 -12.91 -0.64 4.10
N GLU A 616 -13.55 -0.49 2.94
CA GLU A 616 -14.69 0.43 2.77
C GLU A 616 -15.85 0.06 3.71
N LEU A 617 -16.22 -1.22 3.79
CA LEU A 617 -17.32 -1.70 4.64
C LEU A 617 -17.03 -1.53 6.14
N ILE A 618 -15.83 -1.90 6.60
CA ILE A 618 -15.45 -1.71 8.00
C ILE A 618 -15.20 -0.24 8.35
N SER A 619 -15.17 0.63 7.33
CA SER A 619 -15.14 2.08 7.50
C SER A 619 -16.54 2.72 7.58
N LEU A 620 -17.61 1.94 7.80
CA LEU A 620 -18.94 2.49 8.01
C LEU A 620 -19.23 2.69 9.49
N SER A 621 -19.98 3.74 9.83
CA SER A 621 -20.47 3.96 11.19
C SER A 621 -21.72 3.11 11.42
N GLN A 622 -21.97 2.71 12.66
CA GLN A 622 -23.28 2.19 13.04
C GLN A 622 -24.39 3.18 12.64
N GLY A 623 -25.49 2.68 12.08
CA GLY A 623 -26.59 3.47 11.52
C GLY A 623 -26.36 3.95 10.08
N ALA A 624 -25.17 3.73 9.49
CA ALA A 624 -24.97 3.94 8.06
C ALA A 624 -25.83 2.98 7.23
N ARG A 625 -26.07 3.31 5.95
CA ARG A 625 -26.72 2.41 5.01
C ARG A 625 -25.74 1.88 3.98
N LEU A 626 -25.92 0.62 3.60
CA LEU A 626 -25.23 -0.01 2.48
C LEU A 626 -26.08 0.13 1.23
N ALA A 627 -25.44 0.40 0.10
CA ALA A 627 -26.12 0.58 -1.18
C ALA A 627 -26.82 -0.72 -1.61
N HIS A 628 -26.12 -1.85 -1.48
CA HIS A 628 -26.66 -3.14 -1.87
C HIS A 628 -26.23 -4.28 -0.93
N VAL A 629 -27.21 -5.15 -0.66
CA VAL A 629 -27.06 -6.50 -0.12
C VAL A 629 -27.82 -7.42 -1.08
N SER A 630 -27.11 -8.34 -1.73
CA SER A 630 -27.73 -9.29 -2.66
C SER A 630 -27.49 -10.72 -2.17
N GLY A 631 -28.57 -11.44 -1.87
CA GLY A 631 -28.52 -12.86 -1.54
C GLY A 631 -29.79 -13.36 -0.84
N PRO A 632 -29.72 -14.52 -0.18
CA PRO A 632 -28.55 -15.41 -0.13
C PRO A 632 -28.20 -15.96 -1.51
N LEU A 633 -26.91 -16.12 -1.78
CA LEU A 633 -26.35 -16.66 -3.02
C LEU A 633 -25.52 -17.91 -2.71
N GLY A 634 -25.23 -18.67 -3.77
CA GLY A 634 -24.60 -19.98 -3.67
C GLY A 634 -25.57 -21.08 -3.25
N GLN A 635 -25.17 -22.30 -3.53
CA GLN A 635 -25.85 -23.51 -3.10
C GLN A 635 -25.65 -23.70 -1.59
N ALA A 636 -26.76 -23.90 -0.88
CA ALA A 636 -26.73 -24.23 0.54
C ALA A 636 -25.99 -25.57 0.75
N PHE A 637 -25.24 -25.65 1.85
CA PHE A 637 -24.57 -26.90 2.21
C PHE A 637 -25.63 -27.98 2.53
N PRO A 638 -25.50 -29.21 2.02
CA PRO A 638 -26.45 -30.27 2.30
C PRO A 638 -26.39 -30.66 3.79
N ILE A 639 -27.49 -30.44 4.50
CA ILE A 639 -27.63 -30.81 5.92
C ILE A 639 -28.32 -32.16 6.01
N GLU A 640 -27.54 -33.19 6.33
CA GLU A 640 -28.00 -34.58 6.42
C GLU A 640 -27.48 -35.25 7.69
N ARG A 641 -28.20 -36.26 8.17
CA ARG A 641 -27.71 -37.12 9.27
C ARG A 641 -26.72 -38.14 8.71
N LYS A 642 -25.43 -37.95 9.00
CA LYS A 642 -24.30 -38.81 8.61
C LYS A 642 -23.77 -39.66 9.77
N GLY A 643 -23.73 -39.12 10.99
CA GLY A 643 -23.09 -39.74 12.15
C GLY A 643 -22.18 -38.74 12.87
N THR A 644 -20.88 -38.97 12.88
CA THR A 644 -19.87 -38.05 13.43
C THR A 644 -19.36 -37.11 12.36
N VAL A 645 -19.55 -35.80 12.56
CA VAL A 645 -19.09 -34.76 11.64
C VAL A 645 -18.04 -33.88 12.32
N VAL A 646 -16.93 -33.63 11.63
CA VAL A 646 -15.85 -32.78 12.11
C VAL A 646 -15.80 -31.48 11.29
N LEU A 647 -15.89 -30.34 11.96
CA LEU A 647 -15.89 -29.01 11.34
C LEU A 647 -14.63 -28.25 11.73
N GLY A 648 -13.91 -27.68 10.78
CA GLY A 648 -12.70 -26.88 11.01
C GLY A 648 -12.87 -25.44 10.51
N GLY A 649 -12.74 -24.46 11.40
CA GLY A 649 -12.88 -23.04 11.08
C GLY A 649 -11.62 -22.25 11.44
N GLY A 650 -11.02 -21.56 10.48
CA GLY A 650 -9.91 -20.65 10.73
C GLY A 650 -10.19 -19.25 10.19
N CYS A 651 -9.72 -18.21 10.88
CA CYS A 651 -9.85 -16.83 10.40
C CYS A 651 -11.35 -16.45 10.28
N TYR A 652 -11.82 -15.91 9.15
CA TYR A 652 -13.27 -15.68 8.92
C TYR A 652 -14.10 -16.99 8.94
N GLY A 653 -13.44 -18.15 8.75
CA GLY A 653 -14.08 -19.45 8.72
C GLY A 653 -14.64 -19.90 10.07
N ILE A 654 -14.20 -19.32 11.19
CA ILE A 654 -14.80 -19.58 12.51
C ILE A 654 -16.29 -19.16 12.52
N GLY A 655 -16.60 -17.99 11.97
CA GLY A 655 -18.00 -17.55 11.80
C GLY A 655 -18.78 -18.42 10.82
N ALA A 656 -18.14 -18.90 9.76
CA ALA A 656 -18.81 -19.72 8.73
C ALA A 656 -19.19 -21.14 9.21
N ILE A 657 -18.46 -21.71 10.16
CA ILE A 657 -18.78 -23.05 10.69
C ILE A 657 -19.91 -23.02 11.72
N LEU A 658 -20.21 -21.87 12.34
CA LEU A 658 -21.25 -21.73 13.36
C LEU A 658 -22.64 -22.19 12.87
N PRO A 659 -23.18 -21.67 11.73
CA PRO A 659 -24.49 -22.10 11.25
C PRO A 659 -24.49 -23.55 10.74
N LEU A 660 -23.35 -24.04 10.24
CA LEU A 660 -23.18 -25.44 9.85
C LEU A 660 -23.25 -26.37 11.06
N ALA A 661 -22.52 -26.05 12.13
CA ALA A 661 -22.50 -26.82 13.37
C ALA A 661 -23.91 -26.93 13.97
N ARG A 662 -24.62 -25.79 14.08
CA ARG A 662 -26.01 -25.71 14.54
C ARG A 662 -26.91 -26.64 13.74
N ALA A 663 -26.97 -26.46 12.43
CA ALA A 663 -27.86 -27.22 11.57
C ALA A 663 -27.53 -28.72 11.52
N LEU A 664 -26.24 -29.09 11.51
CA LEU A 664 -25.83 -30.50 11.51
C LEU A 664 -26.14 -31.18 12.85
N LYS A 665 -26.05 -30.46 13.97
CA LYS A 665 -26.43 -30.97 15.29
C LYS A 665 -27.94 -31.16 15.40
N ASP A 666 -28.72 -30.21 14.88
CA ASP A 666 -30.19 -30.25 14.91
C ASP A 666 -30.78 -31.48 14.18
N VAL A 667 -30.12 -31.95 13.11
CA VAL A 667 -30.52 -33.19 12.40
C VAL A 667 -29.99 -34.48 13.07
N GLY A 668 -29.31 -34.37 14.21
CA GLY A 668 -28.90 -35.49 15.06
C GLY A 668 -27.53 -36.09 14.76
N ASN A 669 -26.60 -35.30 14.19
CA ASN A 669 -25.18 -35.68 14.11
C ASN A 669 -24.45 -35.41 15.43
N ARG A 670 -23.38 -36.16 15.69
CA ARG A 670 -22.36 -35.77 16.67
C ARG A 670 -21.41 -34.78 16.02
N VAL A 671 -21.40 -33.54 16.48
CA VAL A 671 -20.63 -32.44 15.89
C VAL A 671 -19.39 -32.14 16.74
N ILE A 672 -18.21 -32.35 16.14
CA ILE A 672 -16.92 -31.96 16.72
C ILE A 672 -16.40 -30.76 15.95
N SER A 673 -16.34 -29.60 16.59
CA SER A 673 -15.84 -28.38 15.96
C SER A 673 -14.40 -28.10 16.38
N VAL A 674 -13.62 -27.54 15.47
CA VAL A 674 -12.24 -27.13 15.65
C VAL A 674 -12.11 -25.69 15.19
N ILE A 675 -11.63 -24.82 16.06
CA ILE A 675 -11.29 -23.44 15.69
C ILE A 675 -9.78 -23.22 15.71
N GLU A 676 -9.26 -22.52 14.70
CA GLU A 676 -7.84 -22.23 14.53
C GLU A 676 -7.56 -20.73 14.48
N GLY A 677 -6.52 -20.31 15.21
CA GLY A 677 -5.89 -19.00 15.11
C GLY A 677 -4.39 -19.11 14.88
N SER A 678 -3.73 -18.05 14.39
CA SER A 678 -2.26 -18.02 14.45
C SER A 678 -1.73 -17.85 15.87
N SER A 679 -2.55 -17.25 16.73
CA SER A 679 -2.32 -17.08 18.16
C SER A 679 -3.67 -16.95 18.86
N ALA A 680 -3.69 -17.12 20.18
CA ALA A 680 -4.90 -17.12 20.99
C ALA A 680 -5.73 -15.82 20.86
N TYR A 681 -5.08 -14.67 20.67
CA TYR A 681 -5.76 -13.36 20.53
C TYR A 681 -6.51 -13.18 19.20
N LEU A 682 -6.44 -14.16 18.28
CA LEU A 682 -7.20 -14.16 17.02
C LEU A 682 -8.40 -15.11 17.05
N LEU A 683 -8.64 -15.78 18.19
CA LEU A 683 -9.80 -16.65 18.38
C LEU A 683 -10.98 -15.79 18.83
N TYR A 684 -12.15 -15.99 18.21
CA TYR A 684 -13.41 -15.38 18.58
C TYR A 684 -14.52 -16.43 18.57
N TRP A 685 -15.66 -16.10 19.17
CA TRP A 685 -16.86 -16.93 19.18
C TRP A 685 -16.68 -18.38 19.68
N GLU A 686 -15.76 -18.58 20.60
CA GLU A 686 -15.53 -19.91 21.18
C GLU A 686 -16.77 -20.43 21.91
N ASN A 687 -17.45 -19.59 22.69
CA ASN A 687 -18.62 -20.00 23.46
C ASN A 687 -19.81 -20.29 22.55
N GLU A 688 -19.98 -19.49 21.51
CA GLU A 688 -21.01 -19.58 20.50
C GLU A 688 -20.87 -20.87 19.70
N VAL A 689 -19.65 -21.19 19.23
CA VAL A 689 -19.37 -22.47 18.55
C VAL A 689 -19.55 -23.63 19.53
N ARG A 690 -19.04 -23.53 20.77
CA ARG A 690 -19.18 -24.59 21.79
C ARG A 690 -20.65 -24.93 22.07
N ALA A 691 -21.53 -23.94 22.11
CA ALA A 691 -22.95 -24.14 22.38
C ALA A 691 -23.65 -25.01 21.32
N VAL A 692 -23.19 -24.94 20.06
CA VAL A 692 -23.77 -25.66 18.92
C VAL A 692 -22.98 -26.91 18.53
N SER A 693 -22.00 -27.33 19.34
CA SER A 693 -21.19 -28.54 19.12
C SER A 693 -21.34 -29.50 20.29
N ASP A 694 -21.02 -30.78 20.10
CA ASP A 694 -20.87 -31.75 21.21
C ASP A 694 -19.47 -31.66 21.81
N GLU A 695 -18.49 -31.29 20.99
CA GLU A 695 -17.11 -31.09 21.38
C GLU A 695 -16.52 -29.91 20.61
N LEU A 696 -15.77 -29.04 21.30
CA LEU A 696 -15.00 -27.97 20.68
C LEU A 696 -13.52 -28.13 21.04
N ARG A 697 -12.67 -28.22 20.02
CA ARG A 697 -11.21 -28.19 20.11
C ARG A 697 -10.65 -26.90 19.52
N ILE A 698 -9.46 -26.54 19.98
CA ILE A 698 -8.79 -25.29 19.63
C ILE A 698 -7.37 -25.64 19.17
N ALA A 699 -6.91 -24.99 18.11
CA ALA A 699 -5.51 -25.01 17.69
C ALA A 699 -4.95 -23.60 17.53
N THR A 700 -3.68 -23.43 17.89
CA THR A 700 -2.94 -22.20 17.60
C THR A 700 -1.58 -22.52 17.01
N LYS A 701 -1.22 -21.78 15.95
CA LYS A 701 0.04 -22.01 15.23
C LYS A 701 1.29 -21.76 16.06
N ASP A 702 1.16 -20.96 17.12
CA ASP A 702 2.22 -20.65 18.07
C ASP A 702 2.09 -21.38 19.42
N GLY A 703 1.08 -22.24 19.56
CA GLY A 703 0.87 -23.07 20.76
C GLY A 703 0.39 -22.29 21.98
N THR A 704 -0.01 -21.03 21.82
CA THR A 704 -0.52 -20.19 22.92
C THR A 704 -1.83 -20.71 23.51
N ARG A 705 -2.59 -21.51 22.75
CA ARG A 705 -3.82 -22.15 23.20
C ARG A 705 -4.15 -23.43 22.42
N GLY A 706 -4.59 -24.45 23.15
CA GLY A 706 -5.01 -25.73 22.56
C GLY A 706 -3.85 -26.49 21.93
N THR A 707 -4.12 -27.21 20.85
CA THR A 707 -3.11 -27.98 20.11
C THR A 707 -2.13 -27.04 19.38
N TYR A 708 -0.85 -27.34 19.49
CA TYR A 708 0.20 -26.62 18.76
C TYR A 708 0.17 -27.00 17.27
N GLY A 709 -0.20 -26.04 16.42
CA GLY A 709 -0.39 -26.29 14.99
C GLY A 709 -1.66 -25.63 14.45
N GLY A 710 -2.32 -26.29 13.52
CA GLY A 710 -3.59 -25.88 12.93
C GLY A 710 -4.66 -26.98 13.00
N VAL A 711 -5.72 -26.79 12.22
CA VAL A 711 -6.85 -27.72 12.11
C VAL A 711 -6.40 -29.15 11.78
N GLN A 712 -5.38 -29.29 10.92
CA GLN A 712 -4.86 -30.58 10.47
C GLN A 712 -4.30 -31.44 11.61
N GLU A 713 -3.57 -30.88 12.58
CA GLU A 713 -3.09 -31.65 13.74
C GLU A 713 -4.26 -32.13 14.60
N VAL A 714 -5.25 -31.26 14.83
CA VAL A 714 -6.42 -31.64 15.63
C VAL A 714 -7.27 -32.69 14.93
N PHE A 715 -7.40 -32.63 13.61
CA PHE A 715 -8.12 -33.65 12.84
C PHE A 715 -7.43 -35.01 12.93
N GLN A 716 -6.09 -35.03 12.87
CA GLN A 716 -5.30 -36.24 13.09
C GLN A 716 -5.53 -36.81 14.49
N GLU A 717 -5.49 -35.98 15.53
CA GLU A 717 -5.78 -36.39 16.92
C GLU A 717 -7.21 -36.95 17.08
N ILE A 718 -8.21 -36.31 16.46
CA ILE A 718 -9.59 -36.81 16.46
C ILE A 718 -9.65 -38.17 15.77
N ARG A 719 -9.01 -38.32 14.60
CA ARG A 719 -8.99 -39.58 13.86
C ARG A 719 -8.37 -40.72 14.68
N GLU A 720 -7.25 -40.46 15.35
CA GLU A 720 -6.61 -41.43 16.23
C GLU A 720 -7.53 -41.82 17.39
N GLN A 721 -8.18 -40.85 18.02
CA GLN A 721 -9.11 -41.12 19.12
C GLN A 721 -10.34 -41.92 18.67
N GLU A 722 -10.95 -41.58 17.54
CA GLU A 722 -12.10 -42.33 17.03
C GLU A 722 -11.68 -43.77 16.63
N ASN A 723 -10.48 -43.95 16.06
CA ASN A 723 -9.92 -45.30 15.84
C ASN A 723 -9.78 -46.09 17.15
N THR A 724 -9.31 -45.47 18.24
CA THR A 724 -9.23 -46.15 19.56
C THR A 724 -10.60 -46.49 20.15
N ARG A 725 -11.63 -45.69 19.86
CA ARG A 725 -13.02 -45.90 20.27
C ARG A 725 -13.78 -46.85 19.35
N ASN A 726 -13.14 -47.33 18.28
CA ASN A 726 -13.77 -48.11 17.22
C ASN A 726 -14.99 -47.41 16.59
N THR A 727 -14.91 -46.09 16.45
CA THR A 727 -15.91 -45.22 15.82
C THR A 727 -15.32 -44.57 14.55
N SER A 728 -16.19 -44.12 13.64
CA SER A 728 -15.79 -43.47 12.39
C SER A 728 -16.01 -41.96 12.42
N ILE A 729 -15.24 -41.25 11.58
CA ILE A 729 -15.57 -39.90 11.14
C ILE A 729 -16.30 -40.06 9.81
N ASP A 730 -17.52 -39.54 9.70
CA ASP A 730 -18.40 -39.77 8.56
C ASP A 730 -18.41 -38.60 7.58
N MET A 731 -18.02 -37.40 8.03
CA MET A 731 -17.85 -36.21 7.18
C MET A 731 -16.90 -35.21 7.83
N ILE A 732 -16.12 -34.52 6.99
CA ILE A 732 -15.26 -33.41 7.39
C ILE A 732 -15.64 -32.17 6.58
N VAL A 733 -15.68 -31.01 7.22
CA VAL A 733 -15.82 -29.72 6.54
C VAL A 733 -14.75 -28.76 7.05
N ALA A 734 -14.00 -28.11 6.16
CA ALA A 734 -13.01 -27.11 6.52
C ALA A 734 -13.24 -25.78 5.81
N VAL A 735 -13.32 -24.70 6.58
CA VAL A 735 -13.50 -23.34 6.08
C VAL A 735 -12.41 -22.46 6.63
N GLY A 736 -11.63 -21.86 5.72
CA GLY A 736 -10.59 -20.92 6.10
C GLY A 736 -9.80 -20.48 4.89
N CYS A 737 -8.53 -20.16 5.11
CA CYS A 737 -7.68 -19.70 4.03
C CYS A 737 -7.29 -20.87 3.10
N THR A 738 -7.02 -20.61 1.81
CA THR A 738 -6.69 -21.65 0.80
C THR A 738 -5.59 -22.63 1.24
N PHE A 739 -4.55 -22.14 1.93
CA PHE A 739 -3.48 -22.98 2.48
C PHE A 739 -3.99 -24.00 3.51
N MET A 740 -4.84 -23.57 4.46
CA MET A 740 -5.42 -24.44 5.49
C MET A 740 -6.31 -25.52 4.86
N MET A 741 -7.16 -25.13 3.90
CA MET A 741 -8.06 -26.05 3.23
C MET A 741 -7.31 -27.10 2.39
N ARG A 742 -6.22 -26.70 1.72
CA ARG A 742 -5.32 -27.63 1.01
C ARG A 742 -4.67 -28.64 1.96
N MET A 743 -4.13 -28.20 3.10
CA MET A 743 -3.53 -29.11 4.08
C MET A 743 -4.54 -30.12 4.61
N VAL A 744 -5.77 -29.69 4.91
CA VAL A 744 -6.85 -30.60 5.32
C VAL A 744 -7.19 -31.58 4.20
N SER A 745 -7.28 -31.13 2.95
CA SER A 745 -7.51 -32.01 1.80
C SER A 745 -6.42 -33.09 1.69
N GLU A 746 -5.15 -32.70 1.77
CA GLU A 746 -4.01 -33.62 1.67
C GLU A 746 -3.99 -34.63 2.83
N LEU A 747 -4.25 -34.17 4.05
CA LEU A 747 -4.31 -35.00 5.26
C LEU A 747 -5.43 -36.05 5.19
N THR A 748 -6.62 -35.65 4.73
CA THR A 748 -7.84 -36.47 4.79
C THR A 748 -7.98 -37.42 3.61
N LYS A 749 -7.25 -37.19 2.50
CA LYS A 749 -7.30 -38.01 1.28
C LYS A 749 -7.08 -39.52 1.54
N PRO A 750 -6.10 -39.95 2.36
CA PRO A 750 -5.91 -41.37 2.66
C PRO A 750 -6.99 -41.98 3.56
N TRP A 751 -7.79 -41.16 4.24
CA TRP A 751 -8.80 -41.65 5.18
C TRP A 751 -10.09 -42.11 4.49
N ALA A 752 -10.27 -41.77 3.21
CA ALA A 752 -11.48 -42.03 2.43
C ALA A 752 -12.76 -41.50 3.10
N VAL A 753 -12.64 -40.39 3.84
CA VAL A 753 -13.77 -39.69 4.47
C VAL A 753 -14.22 -38.54 3.57
N PRO A 754 -15.53 -38.39 3.27
CA PRO A 754 -16.05 -37.24 2.54
C PRO A 754 -15.60 -35.92 3.19
N THR A 755 -14.82 -35.13 2.45
CA THR A 755 -14.21 -33.90 2.96
C THR A 755 -14.61 -32.73 2.08
N PHE A 756 -15.21 -31.71 2.69
CA PHE A 756 -15.69 -30.52 1.98
C PHE A 756 -14.90 -29.27 2.38
N VAL A 757 -14.66 -28.40 1.41
CA VAL A 757 -13.98 -27.10 1.61
C VAL A 757 -14.78 -25.97 0.98
N ALA A 758 -14.80 -24.82 1.65
CA ALA A 758 -15.47 -23.62 1.13
C ALA A 758 -14.50 -22.79 0.29
N LEU A 759 -14.59 -22.93 -1.04
CA LEU A 759 -13.69 -22.23 -1.96
C LEU A 759 -14.10 -20.75 -2.11
N ASN A 760 -13.09 -19.89 -2.15
CA ASN A 760 -13.23 -18.45 -2.35
C ASN A 760 -12.37 -17.96 -3.53
N PRO A 761 -12.70 -18.36 -4.77
CA PRO A 761 -12.12 -17.73 -5.96
C PRO A 761 -12.61 -16.28 -6.09
N ILE A 762 -12.08 -15.55 -7.07
CA ILE A 762 -12.59 -14.23 -7.43
C ILE A 762 -14.04 -14.36 -7.90
N MET A 763 -14.96 -13.59 -7.32
CA MET A 763 -16.36 -13.53 -7.74
C MET A 763 -16.73 -12.09 -8.07
N VAL A 764 -17.29 -11.86 -9.26
CA VAL A 764 -17.64 -10.52 -9.76
C VAL A 764 -19.15 -10.26 -9.67
N ASP A 765 -19.96 -11.19 -10.20
CA ASP A 765 -21.42 -11.04 -10.20
C ASP A 765 -22.11 -11.73 -9.00
N GLY A 766 -21.56 -12.87 -8.55
CA GLY A 766 -22.18 -13.77 -7.57
C GLY A 766 -23.25 -14.69 -8.17
N THR A 767 -23.46 -14.68 -9.49
CA THR A 767 -24.55 -15.38 -10.20
C THR A 767 -24.06 -16.33 -11.29
N GLY A 768 -22.75 -16.39 -11.54
CA GLY A 768 -22.14 -17.35 -12.48
C GLY A 768 -22.10 -16.91 -13.94
N MET A 769 -22.72 -15.78 -14.30
CA MET A 769 -22.81 -15.30 -15.69
C MET A 769 -21.45 -14.84 -16.24
N CYS A 770 -20.60 -14.27 -15.41
CA CYS A 770 -19.28 -13.75 -15.78
C CYS A 770 -18.20 -14.84 -15.89
N GLY A 771 -18.41 -16.00 -15.26
CA GLY A 771 -17.44 -17.10 -15.21
C GLY A 771 -16.13 -16.81 -14.45
N ALA A 772 -16.01 -15.68 -13.74
CA ALA A 772 -14.82 -15.37 -12.94
C ALA A 772 -14.59 -16.38 -11.80
N CYS A 773 -15.69 -16.85 -11.19
CA CYS A 773 -15.70 -17.78 -10.06
C CYS A 773 -15.39 -19.24 -10.43
N ARG A 774 -14.97 -19.52 -11.68
CA ARG A 774 -14.69 -20.88 -12.14
C ARG A 774 -13.53 -21.51 -11.38
N VAL A 775 -13.66 -22.80 -11.11
CA VAL A 775 -12.69 -23.68 -10.46
C VAL A 775 -12.77 -25.07 -11.09
N SER A 776 -11.66 -25.81 -11.12
CA SER A 776 -11.68 -27.22 -11.52
C SER A 776 -11.83 -28.14 -10.32
N ILE A 777 -12.83 -29.02 -10.37
CA ILE A 777 -13.13 -30.04 -9.37
C ILE A 777 -13.23 -31.38 -10.11
N HIS A 778 -12.36 -32.35 -9.81
CA HIS A 778 -12.27 -33.64 -10.51
C HIS A 778 -12.15 -33.47 -12.03
N ASP A 779 -11.28 -32.54 -12.47
CA ASP A 779 -11.08 -32.15 -13.86
C ASP A 779 -12.33 -31.58 -14.58
N GLU A 780 -13.41 -31.31 -13.84
CA GLU A 780 -14.61 -30.64 -14.35
C GLU A 780 -14.62 -29.17 -13.94
N THR A 781 -14.96 -28.29 -14.89
CA THR A 781 -15.19 -26.87 -14.57
C THR A 781 -16.49 -26.70 -13.80
N LYS A 782 -16.40 -26.15 -12.59
CA LYS A 782 -17.52 -25.71 -11.74
C LYS A 782 -17.45 -24.21 -11.48
N PHE A 783 -18.55 -23.62 -11.04
CA PHE A 783 -18.68 -22.21 -10.72
C PHE A 783 -18.95 -22.06 -9.22
N ALA A 784 -17.97 -21.57 -8.46
CA ALA A 784 -18.09 -21.47 -6.99
C ALA A 784 -19.28 -20.64 -6.49
N CYS A 785 -19.77 -19.72 -7.33
CA CYS A 785 -20.88 -18.84 -7.01
C CYS A 785 -22.28 -19.45 -7.23
N ILE A 786 -22.40 -20.52 -8.01
CA ILE A 786 -23.70 -21.21 -8.24
C ILE A 786 -23.68 -22.70 -7.86
N ASP A 787 -22.58 -23.40 -8.12
CA ASP A 787 -22.37 -24.81 -7.78
C ASP A 787 -21.80 -24.98 -6.36
N GLY A 788 -21.36 -23.88 -5.75
CA GLY A 788 -20.66 -23.84 -4.46
C GLY A 788 -21.31 -22.86 -3.48
N PRO A 789 -20.61 -22.47 -2.40
CA PRO A 789 -19.14 -22.41 -2.32
C PRO A 789 -18.46 -23.70 -1.81
N PHE A 790 -19.20 -24.71 -1.37
CA PHE A 790 -18.64 -25.95 -0.82
C PHE A 790 -18.40 -27.00 -1.90
N PHE A 791 -17.19 -27.52 -1.98
CA PHE A 791 -16.80 -28.56 -2.92
C PHE A 791 -16.07 -29.70 -2.22
N ASP A 792 -16.04 -30.86 -2.87
CA ASP A 792 -15.18 -31.97 -2.47
C ASP A 792 -13.71 -31.53 -2.53
N ALA A 793 -13.05 -31.56 -1.36
CA ALA A 793 -11.69 -31.13 -1.19
C ALA A 793 -10.70 -31.93 -2.03
N HIS A 794 -10.96 -33.23 -2.21
CA HIS A 794 -10.01 -34.16 -2.83
C HIS A 794 -9.93 -34.00 -4.36
N GLY A 795 -10.92 -33.33 -4.95
CA GLY A 795 -10.98 -33.03 -6.38
C GLY A 795 -10.49 -31.64 -6.77
N VAL A 796 -10.18 -30.75 -5.81
CA VAL A 796 -9.82 -29.36 -6.10
C VAL A 796 -8.46 -29.26 -6.80
N ASP A 797 -8.39 -28.53 -7.92
CA ASP A 797 -7.11 -28.04 -8.46
C ASP A 797 -6.65 -26.80 -7.67
N TRP A 798 -5.80 -27.05 -6.67
CA TRP A 798 -5.29 -26.02 -5.77
C TRP A 798 -4.33 -25.04 -6.47
N ASP A 799 -3.60 -25.50 -7.48
CA ASP A 799 -2.61 -24.69 -8.17
C ASP A 799 -3.30 -23.75 -9.18
N GLU A 800 -4.33 -24.22 -9.89
CA GLU A 800 -5.22 -23.37 -10.68
C GLU A 800 -5.87 -22.31 -9.79
N LEU A 801 -6.49 -22.71 -8.67
CA LEU A 801 -7.16 -21.78 -7.76
C LEU A 801 -6.20 -20.68 -7.26
N ALA A 802 -4.98 -21.06 -6.87
CA ALA A 802 -3.97 -20.11 -6.41
C ALA A 802 -3.56 -19.13 -7.51
N CYS A 803 -3.32 -19.62 -8.74
CA CYS A 803 -2.98 -18.80 -9.90
C CYS A 803 -4.10 -17.80 -10.23
N ARG A 804 -5.35 -18.27 -10.30
CA ARG A 804 -6.52 -17.45 -10.62
C ARG A 804 -6.74 -16.33 -9.61
N ARG A 805 -6.60 -16.63 -8.32
CA ARG A 805 -6.70 -15.62 -7.26
C ARG A 805 -5.62 -14.54 -7.34
N GLY A 806 -4.48 -14.83 -7.96
CA GLY A 806 -3.40 -13.87 -8.18
C GLY A 806 -3.60 -12.92 -9.35
N ALA A 807 -4.67 -13.09 -10.16
CA ALA A 807 -4.85 -12.38 -11.43
C ALA A 807 -4.84 -10.85 -11.33
N TYR A 808 -5.41 -10.29 -10.25
CA TYR A 808 -5.53 -8.85 -10.03
C TYR A 808 -4.66 -8.34 -8.88
N ALA A 809 -3.66 -9.11 -8.46
CA ALA A 809 -2.89 -8.80 -7.25
C ALA A 809 -2.23 -7.40 -7.29
N ARG A 810 -1.88 -6.91 -8.49
CA ARG A 810 -1.32 -5.56 -8.71
C ARG A 810 -2.40 -4.49 -8.62
N GLU A 811 -3.51 -4.66 -9.33
CA GLU A 811 -4.63 -3.73 -9.36
C GLU A 811 -5.27 -3.59 -7.97
N GLU A 812 -5.33 -4.67 -7.20
CA GLU A 812 -5.80 -4.65 -5.81
C GLU A 812 -4.91 -3.78 -4.89
N VAL A 813 -3.61 -3.64 -5.20
CA VAL A 813 -2.73 -2.70 -4.46
C VAL A 813 -3.06 -1.26 -4.83
N GLU A 814 -3.22 -1.00 -6.13
CA GLU A 814 -3.53 0.33 -6.68
C GLU A 814 -4.90 0.83 -6.23
N ALA A 815 -5.86 -0.08 -6.08
CA ALA A 815 -7.21 0.22 -5.64
C ALA A 815 -7.32 0.47 -4.12
N LEU A 816 -6.28 0.19 -3.33
CA LEU A 816 -6.36 0.40 -1.89
C LEU A 816 -6.60 1.89 -1.59
N PRO A 817 -7.62 2.22 -0.78
CA PRO A 817 -7.91 3.60 -0.45
C PRO A 817 -6.72 4.29 0.20
N GLN A 818 -6.30 5.42 -0.39
CA GLN A 818 -5.19 6.24 0.11
C GLN A 818 -5.65 7.26 1.17
N THR A 819 -6.96 7.51 1.24
CA THR A 819 -7.62 8.40 2.20
C THR A 819 -8.76 7.66 2.90
N VAL A 820 -8.46 7.00 4.02
CA VAL A 820 -9.50 6.44 4.91
C VAL A 820 -9.17 6.85 6.32
N ASP A 821 -10.06 7.65 6.90
CA ASP A 821 -10.03 7.98 8.32
C ASP A 821 -10.76 6.90 9.12
N LEU A 822 -10.12 5.75 9.32
CA LEU A 822 -10.67 4.66 10.14
C LEU A 822 -10.85 5.04 11.61
N ASN A 823 -10.15 6.07 12.09
CA ASN A 823 -10.20 6.45 13.50
C ASN A 823 -11.54 7.10 13.86
N ALA A 824 -12.15 7.85 12.94
CA ALA A 824 -13.47 8.46 13.11
C ALA A 824 -14.60 7.42 13.30
N LEU A 825 -14.35 6.17 12.90
CA LEU A 825 -15.34 5.10 12.86
C LEU A 825 -15.20 4.12 14.02
N MET A 826 -13.97 3.89 14.43
CA MET A 826 -13.68 3.07 15.61
C MET A 826 -13.88 3.84 16.92
N PHE A 827 -14.01 5.18 16.87
CA PHE A 827 -14.21 6.01 18.06
C PHE A 827 -15.08 7.25 17.79
N PRO A 828 -16.41 7.16 17.93
CA PRO A 828 -17.23 8.37 18.06
C PRO A 828 -16.88 9.18 19.34
N GLU A 829 -16.25 8.54 20.34
CA GLU A 829 -15.99 9.16 21.64
C GLU A 829 -14.60 9.77 21.85
N THR A 830 -13.56 9.42 21.06
CA THR A 830 -12.24 10.07 21.21
C THR A 830 -12.21 11.47 20.60
N ALA A 831 -13.17 11.82 19.73
CA ALA A 831 -13.46 13.21 19.40
C ALA A 831 -14.02 14.02 20.59
N LYS A 832 -14.47 13.35 21.67
CA LYS A 832 -14.97 13.98 22.91
C LYS A 832 -13.99 13.95 24.08
N GLN A 833 -12.90 13.19 24.00
CA GLN A 833 -11.83 13.29 24.99
C GLN A 833 -10.81 14.33 24.56
N GLY A 834 -11.23 15.59 24.68
CA GLY A 834 -10.28 16.67 24.91
C GLY A 834 -9.35 16.30 26.07
N CYS A 835 -8.16 16.89 26.07
CA CYS A 835 -7.26 16.91 27.20
C CYS A 835 -8.05 16.95 28.52
N ALA A 836 -7.68 16.13 29.51
CA ALA A 836 -8.22 16.19 30.88
C ALA A 836 -7.99 17.56 31.58
N CYS A 837 -7.56 18.58 30.84
CA CYS A 837 -7.47 19.98 31.22
C CYS A 837 -8.66 20.85 30.75
N GLY A 838 -9.67 20.28 30.07
CA GLY A 838 -10.92 20.98 29.77
C GLY A 838 -10.75 22.23 28.90
N ARG A 839 -10.01 22.13 27.78
CA ARG A 839 -9.94 23.15 26.73
C ARG A 839 -10.06 22.53 25.35
#